data_AF-A0A8T0QMP2-F1
#
_entry.id   AF-A0A8T0QMP2-F1
#
_cell.length_a   1.000
_cell.length_b   1.000
_cell.length_c   1.000
_cell.angle_alpha   90.00
_cell.angle_beta   90.00
_cell.angle_gamma   90.00
#
_symmetry.space_group_name_H-M   'P 1'
#
loop_
_entity.id
_entity.type
_entity.pdbx_description
1 polymer ?
#
loop_
_entity_poly.entity_id
_entity_poly.type
_entity_poly.pdbx_seq_one_letter_code
_entity_poly.pdbx_strand_id
1 'polypeptide(L)'
;MVKRIPNTFASSESYLNSFAGPLIEEVHADIFSSLDGYAQASFTKVIKMQKLDDDNPIFGFQIAEPVKDEQSRESYEPTECDIIVMSPQKPKHVSDLTQNKASYVLGLVLKSEEEDDFPPNCCIVQLSSGTPIEADEETKTPEGPLFAVYIMNMTTYNRMWKCLHLGANENNPVGLQNKKCTELVDKVWQYNRRVVEDDSSSCSQLSQCIADRLIDDGLGLEKFNLNPSQLSAVADCVSTMDDQSSSIKLLWGPPGTGKTKTISTILWAMLVKGRKALACAPTNTAVLEVAARIVKLVREAANGSLCFLNDIILFGNKNNMKMDDGNDLSLVFLESRAERLLPCFMPNTGWRHRLCSLIDLLENCVSMYQLYGEGKTLKQYLKDDYNKLSRKLRDCIEILYNDHPRNAEAGQSFQCMLEVLELINIIEALINGGKGDGDDIWSDELLKIKIEDNGDPVLWPEQLTCVQTTSCNRSKFRLARSLCVQELRYLCTNLELPNCYTTRAVQQYLLTRVKCILCTVSSSFRLYNVPMGNPVELLIVDEAAQLKECETLIPLQLPGIRQAVLIGDEYQLPAFVKSTISDSASFGRSVFERLSSLGYSKHLLNVQYRMHPDISNFPVDTFYNGKVSDGPNVTHENYNKKFLTGMLFGPYSFINVEGGHETTERYGRSLKNTIEVAVVVRMVQRLFKVQRQFLQESNFPSV
;
A
#
# COMPACT_ATOMS: atom_id res chain seq x y z
N MET A 1 24.19 -14.05 26.01
CA MET A 1 24.96 -12.78 25.90
C MET A 1 24.82 -12.28 24.48
N VAL A 2 24.25 -11.09 24.29
CA VAL A 2 24.07 -10.48 22.96
C VAL A 2 25.45 -10.07 22.43
N LYS A 3 25.80 -10.52 21.22
CA LYS A 3 27.07 -10.19 20.56
C LYS A 3 26.87 -9.01 19.63
N ARG A 4 27.91 -8.17 19.49
CA ARG A 4 27.92 -7.09 18.51
C ARG A 4 27.87 -7.64 17.09
N ILE A 5 27.03 -7.06 16.24
CA ILE A 5 26.90 -7.44 14.82
C ILE A 5 28.14 -6.91 14.06
N PRO A 6 28.91 -7.78 13.39
CA PRO A 6 30.14 -7.38 12.70
C PRO A 6 29.84 -6.57 11.43
N ASN A 7 30.83 -5.87 10.89
CA ASN A 7 30.72 -5.16 9.61
C ASN A 7 30.78 -6.14 8.41
N THR A 8 31.51 -7.24 8.56
CA THR A 8 31.75 -8.26 7.54
C THR A 8 31.47 -9.65 8.10
N PHE A 9 31.11 -10.59 7.24
CA PHE A 9 30.63 -11.92 7.63
C PHE A 9 31.41 -13.03 6.92
N ALA A 10 31.61 -14.15 7.61
CA ALA A 10 32.37 -15.29 7.06
C ALA A 10 31.50 -16.23 6.21
N SER A 11 30.19 -16.27 6.48
CA SER A 11 29.22 -17.10 5.77
C SER A 11 27.82 -16.50 5.87
N SER A 12 26.92 -16.96 5.00
CA SER A 12 25.49 -16.62 5.06
C SER A 12 24.85 -17.01 6.40
N GLU A 13 25.23 -18.16 6.95
CA GLU A 13 24.78 -18.60 8.28
C GLU A 13 25.28 -17.66 9.38
N SER A 14 26.56 -17.27 9.35
CA SER A 14 27.12 -16.31 10.30
C SER A 14 26.42 -14.95 10.22
N TYR A 15 26.05 -14.52 9.02
CA TYR A 15 25.28 -13.31 8.77
C TYR A 15 23.90 -13.38 9.42
N LEU A 16 23.09 -14.38 9.08
CA LEU A 16 21.71 -14.51 9.59
C LEU A 16 21.69 -14.70 11.13
N ASN A 17 22.59 -15.54 11.66
CA ASN A 17 22.65 -15.82 13.09
C ASN A 17 23.08 -14.61 13.94
N SER A 18 23.75 -13.61 13.34
CA SER A 18 24.20 -12.42 14.07
C SER A 18 23.05 -11.54 14.59
N PHE A 19 21.88 -11.63 13.95
CA PHE A 19 20.70 -10.81 14.29
C PHE A 19 19.76 -11.49 15.31
N ALA A 20 19.82 -12.81 15.47
CA ALA A 20 18.88 -13.55 16.31
C ALA A 20 18.93 -13.12 17.79
N GLY A 21 20.13 -12.98 18.35
CA GLY A 21 20.32 -12.54 19.75
C GLY A 21 19.78 -11.13 20.02
N PRO A 22 20.24 -10.10 19.26
CA PRO A 22 19.71 -8.74 19.38
C PRO A 22 18.19 -8.64 19.14
N LEU A 23 17.64 -9.42 18.21
CA LEU A 23 16.20 -9.45 17.94
C LEU A 23 15.39 -9.97 19.13
N ILE A 24 15.84 -11.06 19.78
CA ILE A 24 15.18 -11.59 20.98
C ILE A 24 15.23 -10.57 22.12
N GLU A 25 16.39 -9.95 22.33
CA GLU A 25 16.56 -8.93 23.37
C GLU A 25 15.71 -7.68 23.10
N GLU A 26 15.55 -7.30 21.83
CA GLU A 26 14.66 -6.20 21.45
C GLU A 26 13.19 -6.53 21.77
N VAL A 27 12.72 -7.73 21.40
CA VAL A 27 11.38 -8.20 21.76
C VAL A 27 11.18 -8.19 23.27
N HIS A 28 12.17 -8.66 24.02
CA HIS A 28 12.12 -8.67 25.48
C HIS A 28 11.98 -7.25 26.06
N ALA A 29 12.78 -6.29 25.57
CA ALA A 29 12.67 -4.88 25.98
C ALA A 29 11.33 -4.24 25.58
N ASP A 30 10.78 -4.60 24.43
CA ASP A 30 9.46 -4.15 23.97
C ASP A 30 8.33 -4.67 24.85
N ILE A 31 8.30 -5.97 25.15
CA ILE A 31 7.33 -6.57 26.06
C ILE A 31 7.41 -5.89 27.43
N PHE A 32 8.62 -5.72 27.97
CA PHE A 32 8.82 -5.09 29.27
C PHE A 32 8.29 -3.65 29.29
N SER A 33 8.63 -2.86 28.27
CA SER A 33 8.16 -1.48 28.12
C SER A 33 6.64 -1.39 27.93
N SER A 34 6.02 -2.34 27.23
CA SER A 34 4.55 -2.38 27.10
C SER A 34 3.87 -2.77 28.42
N LEU A 35 4.47 -3.66 29.21
CA LEU A 35 3.99 -4.01 30.55
C LEU A 35 4.08 -2.83 31.53
N ASP A 36 5.12 -1.99 31.45
CA ASP A 36 5.17 -0.73 32.22
C ASP A 36 3.99 0.20 31.87
N GLY A 37 3.50 0.13 30.63
CA GLY A 37 2.32 0.83 30.13
C GLY A 37 0.98 0.16 30.45
N TYR A 38 0.95 -0.97 31.19
CA TYR A 38 -0.24 -1.81 31.40
C TYR A 38 -1.47 -1.02 31.85
N ALA A 39 -1.30 -0.06 32.77
CA ALA A 39 -2.39 0.77 33.27
C ALA A 39 -3.08 1.63 32.19
N GLN A 40 -2.42 1.90 31.06
CA GLN A 40 -2.97 2.69 29.96
C GLN A 40 -3.37 1.84 28.74
N ALA A 41 -3.13 0.52 28.80
CA ALA A 41 -3.43 -0.38 27.71
C ALA A 41 -4.95 -0.48 27.43
N SER A 42 -5.28 -0.67 26.16
CA SER A 42 -6.64 -1.05 25.77
C SER A 42 -6.93 -2.48 26.19
N PHE A 43 -8.19 -2.76 26.50
CA PHE A 43 -8.64 -4.06 26.94
C PHE A 43 -10.08 -4.35 26.49
N THR A 44 -10.47 -5.61 26.55
CA THR A 44 -11.86 -6.03 26.34
C THR A 44 -12.24 -7.10 27.36
N LYS A 45 -13.54 -7.26 27.62
CA LYS A 45 -14.07 -8.28 28.53
C LYS A 45 -14.30 -9.59 27.76
N VAL A 46 -13.92 -10.71 28.36
CA VAL A 46 -14.27 -12.04 27.85
C VAL A 46 -15.69 -12.40 28.34
N ILE A 47 -16.56 -12.74 27.39
CA ILE A 47 -17.96 -13.13 27.64
C ILE A 47 -18.08 -14.65 27.73
N LYS A 48 -17.42 -15.37 26.82
CA LYS A 48 -17.37 -16.84 26.84
C LYS A 48 -15.97 -17.34 26.58
N MET A 49 -15.67 -18.52 27.09
CA MET A 49 -14.40 -19.19 26.88
C MET A 49 -14.58 -20.70 26.77
N GLN A 50 -13.84 -21.30 25.85
CA GLN A 50 -13.85 -22.74 25.62
C GLN A 50 -12.44 -23.22 25.34
N LYS A 51 -12.00 -24.28 26.03
CA LYS A 51 -10.76 -24.98 25.69
C LYS A 51 -10.96 -25.74 24.37
N LEU A 52 -10.06 -25.54 23.40
CA LEU A 52 -10.17 -26.11 22.04
C LEU A 52 -9.21 -27.26 21.79
N ASP A 53 -8.15 -27.36 22.58
CA ASP A 53 -7.12 -28.40 22.49
C ASP A 53 -6.89 -28.94 23.91
N ASP A 54 -6.92 -30.26 24.09
CA ASP A 54 -6.76 -30.89 25.41
C ASP A 54 -5.32 -30.90 25.91
N ASP A 55 -4.36 -31.01 24.98
CA ASP A 55 -2.93 -31.14 25.23
C ASP A 55 -2.24 -29.77 25.35
N ASN A 56 -2.72 -28.79 24.59
CA ASN A 56 -2.19 -27.43 24.58
C ASN A 56 -3.17 -26.44 25.24
N PRO A 57 -2.68 -25.39 25.90
CA PRO A 57 -3.53 -24.34 26.48
C PRO A 57 -4.10 -23.40 25.39
N ILE A 58 -4.84 -23.94 24.42
CA ILE A 58 -5.50 -23.20 23.34
C ILE A 58 -6.98 -23.03 23.67
N PHE A 59 -7.43 -21.79 23.62
CA PHE A 59 -8.78 -21.39 24.00
C PHE A 59 -9.43 -20.56 22.89
N GLY A 60 -10.72 -20.79 22.68
CA GLY A 60 -11.60 -19.91 21.94
C GLY A 60 -12.29 -18.95 22.90
N PHE A 61 -12.19 -17.66 22.63
CA PHE A 61 -12.81 -16.62 23.42
C PHE A 61 -13.87 -15.88 22.59
N GLN A 62 -15.03 -15.64 23.19
CA GLN A 62 -15.98 -14.64 22.72
C GLN A 62 -15.80 -13.39 23.59
N ILE A 63 -15.54 -12.25 22.96
CA ILE A 63 -15.27 -10.98 23.64
C ILE A 63 -16.47 -10.04 23.56
N ALA A 64 -16.47 -9.02 24.40
CA ALA A 64 -17.45 -7.94 24.35
C ALA A 64 -17.22 -7.05 23.14
N GLU A 65 -18.32 -6.48 22.62
CA GLU A 65 -18.26 -5.50 21.53
C GLU A 65 -17.36 -4.31 21.95
N PRO A 66 -16.38 -3.95 21.11
CA PRO A 66 -15.50 -2.82 21.36
C PRO A 66 -16.27 -1.51 21.50
N VAL A 67 -15.93 -0.71 22.50
CA VAL A 67 -16.50 0.62 22.69
C VAL A 67 -15.96 1.56 21.60
N LYS A 68 -16.84 2.08 20.75
CA LYS A 68 -16.51 2.96 19.60
C LYS A 68 -16.05 4.39 19.98
N ASP A 69 -15.87 4.67 21.26
CA ASP A 69 -15.31 5.94 21.72
C ASP A 69 -13.78 5.86 21.71
N GLU A 70 -13.13 6.69 20.90
CA GLU A 70 -11.66 6.75 20.78
C GLU A 70 -10.95 7.06 22.12
N GLN A 71 -11.66 7.65 23.09
CA GLN A 71 -11.12 7.92 24.42
C GLN A 71 -11.27 6.73 25.39
N SER A 72 -12.06 5.72 25.02
CA SER A 72 -12.27 4.54 25.84
C SER A 72 -11.11 3.56 25.72
N ARG A 73 -10.66 3.04 26.87
CA ARG A 73 -9.73 1.90 26.93
C ARG A 73 -10.43 0.55 26.68
N GLU A 74 -11.76 0.50 26.72
CA GLU A 74 -12.55 -0.70 26.43
C GLU A 74 -12.80 -0.89 24.93
N SER A 75 -11.78 -0.63 24.12
CA SER A 75 -11.82 -0.56 22.65
C SER A 75 -10.94 -1.61 21.98
N TYR A 76 -10.40 -2.57 22.75
CA TYR A 76 -9.46 -3.55 22.19
C TYR A 76 -10.16 -4.59 21.32
N GLU A 77 -9.70 -4.66 20.06
CA GLU A 77 -10.02 -5.69 19.08
C GLU A 77 -8.82 -6.61 18.88
N PRO A 78 -8.91 -7.91 19.22
CA PRO A 78 -7.81 -8.84 19.04
C PRO A 78 -7.42 -9.04 17.58
N THR A 79 -6.13 -8.92 17.30
CA THR A 79 -5.54 -9.18 15.97
C THR A 79 -4.53 -10.31 16.05
N GLU A 80 -4.31 -11.00 14.92
CA GLU A 80 -3.35 -12.10 14.85
C GLU A 80 -1.95 -11.64 15.31
N CYS A 81 -1.26 -12.48 16.08
CA CYS A 81 0.03 -12.21 16.71
C CYS A 81 0.02 -11.18 17.85
N ASP A 82 -1.14 -10.75 18.36
CA ASP A 82 -1.18 -9.96 19.58
C ASP A 82 -0.70 -10.77 20.79
N ILE A 83 0.14 -10.14 21.60
CA ILE A 83 0.45 -10.58 22.95
C ILE A 83 -0.52 -9.85 23.88
N ILE A 84 -1.25 -10.63 24.66
CA ILE A 84 -2.25 -10.15 25.60
C ILE A 84 -1.95 -10.63 27.01
N VAL A 85 -2.40 -9.86 27.99
CA VAL A 85 -2.50 -10.29 29.38
C VAL A 85 -3.94 -10.63 29.68
N MET A 86 -4.18 -11.88 30.07
CA MET A 86 -5.45 -12.34 30.60
C MET A 86 -5.46 -12.12 32.11
N SER A 87 -6.42 -11.34 32.62
CA SER A 87 -6.48 -10.97 34.04
C SER A 87 -7.92 -10.92 34.55
N PRO A 88 -8.18 -11.33 35.81
CA PRO A 88 -9.50 -11.15 36.44
C PRO A 88 -9.81 -9.69 36.79
N GLN A 89 -8.83 -8.78 36.67
CA GLN A 89 -8.96 -7.38 37.04
C GLN A 89 -8.77 -6.47 35.84
N LYS A 90 -9.50 -5.34 35.83
CA LYS A 90 -9.26 -4.27 34.85
C LYS A 90 -7.87 -3.69 35.04
N PRO A 91 -7.17 -3.28 33.96
CA PRO A 91 -5.85 -2.65 34.07
C PRO A 91 -5.97 -1.27 34.73
N LYS A 92 -5.64 -1.16 36.02
CA LYS A 92 -5.64 0.10 36.77
C LYS A 92 -4.24 0.53 37.15
N HIS A 93 -3.40 -0.41 37.55
CA HIS A 93 -2.03 -0.15 37.96
C HIS A 93 -1.12 -1.31 37.58
N VAL A 94 0.15 -1.05 37.27
CA VAL A 94 1.13 -2.12 36.94
C VAL A 94 1.29 -3.09 38.11
N SER A 95 1.10 -2.62 39.35
CA SER A 95 1.15 -3.47 40.53
C SER A 95 0.01 -4.48 40.62
N ASP A 96 -1.05 -4.35 39.81
CA ASP A 96 -2.09 -5.38 39.67
C ASP A 96 -1.46 -6.71 39.16
N LEU A 97 -0.35 -6.64 38.43
CA LEU A 97 0.42 -7.81 37.95
C LEU A 97 1.38 -8.39 39.02
N THR A 98 1.78 -7.60 40.04
CA THR A 98 2.88 -7.97 40.95
C THR A 98 2.47 -8.11 42.43
N GLN A 99 1.44 -7.42 42.90
CA GLN A 99 1.15 -7.30 44.34
C GLN A 99 0.25 -8.41 44.92
N ASN A 100 -0.55 -9.12 44.11
CA ASN A 100 -1.72 -9.83 44.67
C ASN A 100 -1.79 -11.36 44.48
N LYS A 101 -0.75 -12.07 44.02
CA LYS A 101 -0.84 -13.51 43.65
C LYS A 101 -1.98 -13.83 42.67
N ALA A 102 -2.62 -12.83 42.06
CA ALA A 102 -3.64 -13.06 41.05
C ALA A 102 -2.95 -13.63 39.82
N SER A 103 -3.43 -14.79 39.37
CA SER A 103 -3.01 -15.46 38.15
C SER A 103 -3.31 -14.51 36.98
N TYR A 104 -2.30 -13.79 36.49
CA TYR A 104 -2.34 -13.29 35.13
C TYR A 104 -1.64 -14.30 34.24
N VAL A 105 -2.08 -14.38 33.00
CA VAL A 105 -1.52 -15.33 32.03
C VAL A 105 -1.28 -14.59 30.73
N LEU A 106 -0.08 -14.73 30.17
CA LEU A 106 0.21 -14.22 28.84
C LEU A 106 -0.47 -15.11 27.81
N GLY A 107 -1.11 -14.49 26.82
CA GLY A 107 -1.70 -15.15 25.66
C GLY A 107 -1.13 -14.61 24.36
N LEU A 108 -1.04 -15.48 23.36
CA LEU A 108 -0.75 -15.15 21.96
C LEU A 108 -2.03 -15.39 21.15
N VAL A 109 -2.53 -14.34 20.50
CA VAL A 109 -3.67 -14.46 19.58
C VAL A 109 -3.22 -15.18 18.31
N LEU A 110 -3.80 -16.35 18.06
CA LEU A 110 -3.50 -17.20 16.90
C LEU A 110 -4.40 -16.90 15.70
N LYS A 111 -5.68 -16.55 15.97
CA LYS A 111 -6.68 -16.21 14.94
C LYS A 111 -7.71 -15.23 15.50
N SER A 112 -8.28 -14.39 14.64
CA SER A 112 -9.37 -13.47 14.96
C SER A 112 -10.25 -13.20 13.74
N GLU A 113 -11.18 -12.26 13.85
CA GLU A 113 -12.20 -11.88 12.86
C GLU A 113 -11.65 -11.46 11.48
N GLU A 114 -10.35 -11.17 11.34
CA GLU A 114 -9.74 -10.79 10.05
C GLU A 114 -9.68 -11.93 9.00
N GLU A 115 -10.08 -13.17 9.34
CA GLU A 115 -10.22 -14.27 8.37
C GLU A 115 -11.68 -14.47 7.91
N ASP A 116 -11.89 -14.53 6.58
CA ASP A 116 -13.17 -14.89 5.96
C ASP A 116 -13.72 -16.18 6.64
N ASP A 117 -14.99 -16.16 7.08
CA ASP A 117 -15.72 -17.21 7.83
C ASP A 117 -15.50 -17.29 9.36
N PHE A 118 -14.75 -16.37 9.99
CA PHE A 118 -14.61 -16.36 11.46
C PHE A 118 -15.80 -15.67 12.16
N PRO A 119 -16.35 -16.21 13.28
CA PRO A 119 -17.45 -15.57 13.99
C PRO A 119 -17.07 -14.18 14.53
N PRO A 120 -17.99 -13.20 14.51
CA PRO A 120 -17.70 -11.84 14.98
C PRO A 120 -17.42 -11.84 16.49
N ASN A 121 -16.52 -10.94 16.93
CA ASN A 121 -16.12 -10.81 18.34
C ASN A 121 -15.59 -12.12 18.95
N CYS A 122 -14.94 -12.96 18.14
CA CYS A 122 -14.28 -14.17 18.62
C CYS A 122 -12.78 -14.13 18.30
N CYS A 123 -11.99 -14.83 19.11
CA CYS A 123 -10.57 -15.08 18.82
C CYS A 123 -10.11 -16.43 19.36
N ILE A 124 -9.05 -16.98 18.76
CA ILE A 124 -8.34 -18.15 19.25
C ILE A 124 -7.02 -17.69 19.85
N VAL A 125 -6.75 -18.10 21.08
CA VAL A 125 -5.57 -17.67 21.83
C VAL A 125 -4.87 -18.88 22.43
N GLN A 126 -3.55 -18.92 22.25
CA GLN A 126 -2.68 -19.83 22.98
C GLN A 126 -2.18 -19.14 24.24
N LEU A 127 -2.51 -19.69 25.40
CA LEU A 127 -2.04 -19.20 26.68
C LEU A 127 -0.68 -19.81 27.05
N SER A 128 0.10 -19.11 27.86
CA SER A 128 1.37 -19.61 28.40
C SER A 128 1.18 -20.71 29.45
N SER A 129 -0.01 -20.81 30.04
CA SER A 129 -0.41 -21.85 31.00
C SER A 129 -1.94 -21.98 30.99
N GLY A 130 -2.55 -22.54 32.04
CA GLY A 130 -4.02 -22.61 32.16
C GLY A 130 -4.69 -21.24 32.24
N THR A 131 -6.02 -21.20 32.20
CA THR A 131 -6.76 -19.95 32.37
C THR A 131 -6.73 -19.49 33.83
N PRO A 132 -6.79 -18.18 34.11
CA PRO A 132 -6.75 -17.68 35.47
C PRO A 132 -8.05 -17.94 36.25
N ILE A 133 -9.15 -18.22 35.54
CA ILE A 133 -10.48 -18.53 36.07
C ILE A 133 -11.05 -19.71 35.25
N GLU A 134 -11.87 -20.55 35.90
CA GLU A 134 -12.62 -21.62 35.24
C GLU A 134 -13.87 -21.07 34.53
N ALA A 135 -14.46 -21.90 33.67
CA ALA A 135 -15.66 -21.55 32.94
C ALA A 135 -16.76 -22.53 33.30
N ASP A 136 -17.98 -22.02 33.44
CA ASP A 136 -19.17 -22.83 33.66
C ASP A 136 -19.33 -23.86 32.53
N GLU A 137 -19.51 -25.13 32.89
CA GLU A 137 -19.47 -26.24 31.94
C GLU A 137 -20.58 -26.17 30.88
N GLU A 138 -21.74 -25.59 31.21
CA GLU A 138 -22.92 -25.56 30.35
C GLU A 138 -22.98 -24.28 29.51
N THR A 139 -22.84 -23.13 30.15
CA THR A 139 -22.97 -21.80 29.52
C THR A 139 -21.67 -21.31 28.89
N LYS A 140 -20.53 -21.91 29.25
CA LYS A 140 -19.16 -21.51 28.86
C LYS A 140 -18.80 -20.08 29.29
N THR A 141 -19.54 -19.51 30.24
CA THR A 141 -19.23 -18.19 30.79
C THR A 141 -18.13 -18.32 31.84
N PRO A 142 -17.15 -17.39 31.90
CA PRO A 142 -16.19 -17.36 32.99
C PRO A 142 -16.88 -17.23 34.35
N GLU A 143 -16.42 -17.96 35.37
CA GLU A 143 -16.98 -17.92 36.75
C GLU A 143 -16.77 -16.58 37.47
N GLY A 144 -15.95 -15.70 36.88
CA GLY A 144 -15.67 -14.35 37.37
C GLY A 144 -15.35 -13.39 36.21
N PRO A 145 -15.17 -12.09 36.48
CA PRO A 145 -14.78 -11.16 35.43
C PRO A 145 -13.41 -11.56 34.88
N LEU A 146 -13.29 -11.59 33.55
CA LEU A 146 -12.05 -11.88 32.84
C LEU A 146 -11.85 -10.84 31.74
N PHE A 147 -10.64 -10.29 31.66
CA PHE A 147 -10.28 -9.25 30.71
C PHE A 147 -9.05 -9.67 29.90
N ALA A 148 -9.10 -9.38 28.59
CA ALA A 148 -7.96 -9.47 27.69
C ALA A 148 -7.38 -8.07 27.51
N VAL A 149 -6.14 -7.85 27.94
CA VAL A 149 -5.45 -6.56 27.87
C VAL A 149 -4.36 -6.63 26.81
N TYR A 150 -4.37 -5.72 25.84
CA TYR A 150 -3.37 -5.65 24.78
C TYR A 150 -2.01 -5.20 25.30
N ILE A 151 -0.93 -5.89 24.90
CA ILE A 151 0.46 -5.52 25.25
C ILE A 151 1.21 -5.01 24.03
N MET A 152 1.30 -5.85 22.99
CA MET A 152 1.99 -5.52 21.74
C MET A 152 1.60 -6.52 20.66
N ASN A 153 1.87 -6.17 19.40
CA ASN A 153 1.71 -7.08 18.27
C ASN A 153 3.07 -7.63 17.81
N MET A 154 3.17 -8.96 17.67
CA MET A 154 4.41 -9.66 17.31
C MET A 154 4.61 -9.84 15.80
N THR A 155 3.70 -9.36 14.94
CA THR A 155 3.75 -9.64 13.50
C THR A 155 5.09 -9.27 12.87
N THR A 156 5.61 -8.06 13.12
CA THR A 156 6.89 -7.62 12.51
C THR A 156 8.08 -8.44 13.03
N TYR A 157 8.12 -8.74 14.33
CA TYR A 157 9.14 -9.60 14.94
C TYR A 157 9.10 -11.03 14.39
N ASN A 158 7.91 -11.60 14.27
CA ASN A 158 7.70 -12.94 13.71
C ASN A 158 8.13 -13.00 12.24
N ARG A 159 7.88 -11.95 11.45
CA ARG A 159 8.31 -11.87 10.05
C ARG A 159 9.84 -11.80 9.93
N MET A 160 10.49 -10.95 10.72
CA MET A 160 11.96 -10.91 10.80
C MET A 160 12.53 -12.27 11.22
N TRP A 161 12.00 -12.86 12.29
CA TRP A 161 12.45 -14.15 12.79
C TRP A 161 12.33 -15.25 11.74
N LYS A 162 11.19 -15.33 11.04
CA LYS A 162 10.99 -16.27 9.93
C LYS A 162 12.03 -16.07 8.84
N CYS A 163 12.28 -14.82 8.41
CA CYS A 163 13.27 -14.49 7.38
C CYS A 163 14.73 -14.83 7.76
N LEU A 164 15.08 -14.71 9.05
CA LEU A 164 16.40 -15.14 9.55
C LEU A 164 16.60 -16.67 9.46
N HIS A 165 15.51 -17.44 9.52
CA HIS A 165 15.54 -18.91 9.55
C HIS A 165 15.04 -19.57 8.25
N LEU A 166 14.83 -18.80 7.18
CA LEU A 166 14.43 -19.31 5.87
C LEU A 166 15.50 -20.29 5.32
N GLY A 167 15.26 -21.59 5.51
CA GLY A 167 16.13 -22.69 5.06
C GLY A 167 16.91 -23.43 6.16
N ALA A 168 16.70 -23.15 7.45
CA ALA A 168 17.35 -23.90 8.53
C ALA A 168 16.72 -25.29 8.79
N ASN A 169 15.50 -25.53 8.31
CA ASN A 169 14.79 -26.80 8.43
C ASN A 169 14.11 -27.14 7.10
N GLU A 170 14.53 -28.23 6.45
CA GLU A 170 13.80 -28.85 5.32
C GLU A 170 12.41 -29.37 5.74
N ASN A 171 12.14 -29.47 7.04
CA ASN A 171 10.90 -30.00 7.62
C ASN A 171 9.92 -28.92 8.12
N ASN A 172 10.06 -27.64 7.75
CA ASN A 172 9.13 -26.61 8.21
C ASN A 172 7.82 -26.67 7.39
N PRO A 173 6.65 -26.95 8.00
CA PRO A 173 5.38 -27.16 7.29
C PRO A 173 4.72 -25.86 6.77
N VAL A 174 5.34 -24.70 6.99
CA VAL A 174 4.89 -23.45 6.38
C VAL A 174 5.33 -23.46 4.92
N GLY A 175 4.46 -24.00 4.06
CA GLY A 175 4.60 -24.06 2.62
C GLY A 175 4.81 -22.69 2.00
N LEU A 176 6.06 -22.23 2.00
CA LEU A 176 6.52 -21.10 1.23
C LEU A 176 6.73 -21.64 -0.19
N GLN A 177 5.67 -21.59 -1.00
CA GLN A 177 5.61 -22.14 -2.36
C GLN A 177 6.58 -21.47 -3.36
N ASN A 178 7.41 -20.55 -2.90
CA ASN A 178 8.32 -19.77 -3.72
C ASN A 178 9.77 -20.08 -3.34
N LYS A 179 10.54 -20.64 -4.30
CA LYS A 179 11.96 -20.96 -4.14
C LYS A 179 12.77 -19.71 -3.72
N LYS A 180 13.66 -19.90 -2.74
CA LYS A 180 14.55 -18.88 -2.17
C LYS A 180 15.34 -18.14 -3.25
N CYS A 181 15.33 -16.81 -3.24
CA CYS A 181 16.32 -16.02 -3.98
C CYS A 181 17.42 -15.60 -3.00
N THR A 182 18.60 -16.21 -3.08
CA THR A 182 19.74 -15.86 -2.20
C THR A 182 20.67 -14.84 -2.81
N GLU A 183 20.62 -14.60 -4.12
CA GLU A 183 21.67 -13.86 -4.83
C GLU A 183 21.90 -12.44 -4.29
N LEU A 184 20.81 -11.70 -4.04
CA LEU A 184 20.92 -10.35 -3.48
C LEU A 184 21.40 -10.37 -2.03
N VAL A 185 20.89 -11.29 -1.21
CA VAL A 185 21.37 -11.46 0.18
C VAL A 185 22.85 -11.83 0.18
N ASP A 186 23.28 -12.68 -0.73
CA ASP A 186 24.66 -13.08 -0.92
C ASP A 186 25.54 -11.88 -1.28
N LYS A 187 25.10 -11.00 -2.19
CA LYS A 187 25.79 -9.73 -2.47
C LYS A 187 25.88 -8.82 -1.24
N VAL A 188 24.85 -8.77 -0.39
CA VAL A 188 24.84 -7.95 0.83
C VAL A 188 25.88 -8.43 1.86
N TRP A 189 25.93 -9.73 2.16
CA TRP A 189 26.82 -10.23 3.23
C TRP A 189 28.25 -10.46 2.75
N GLN A 190 28.45 -10.84 1.47
CA GLN A 190 29.77 -11.09 0.90
C GLN A 190 30.57 -9.81 0.63
N TYR A 191 29.91 -8.65 0.58
CA TYR A 191 30.58 -7.40 0.28
C TYR A 191 31.69 -7.12 1.29
N ASN A 192 32.92 -7.18 0.80
CA ASN A 192 34.13 -6.81 1.50
C ASN A 192 34.97 -6.01 0.51
N ARG A 193 35.43 -4.82 0.91
CA ARG A 193 36.21 -3.92 0.06
C ARG A 193 37.57 -4.57 -0.24
N ARG A 194 37.63 -5.41 -1.27
CA ARG A 194 38.90 -5.84 -1.87
C ARG A 194 39.40 -4.70 -2.75
N VAL A 195 40.71 -4.46 -2.62
CA VAL A 195 41.56 -3.46 -3.30
C VAL A 195 40.98 -2.93 -4.62
N VAL A 196 40.83 -1.60 -4.64
CA VAL A 196 40.77 -0.67 -5.79
C VAL A 196 40.67 -1.31 -7.18
N GLU A 197 39.50 -1.18 -7.79
CA GLU A 197 39.44 -0.80 -9.21
C GLU A 197 38.75 0.56 -9.29
N ASP A 198 39.57 1.53 -9.68
CA ASP A 198 39.17 2.89 -10.00
C ASP A 198 38.36 2.85 -11.30
N ASP A 199 37.06 2.57 -11.21
CA ASP A 199 36.14 2.68 -12.35
C ASP A 199 35.22 3.90 -12.21
N SER A 200 35.68 4.91 -11.46
CA SER A 200 34.93 6.13 -11.15
C SER A 200 34.95 7.18 -12.28
N SER A 201 35.63 6.93 -13.40
CA SER A 201 35.74 7.88 -14.51
C SER A 201 35.03 7.50 -15.81
N SER A 202 34.44 6.30 -15.91
CA SER A 202 33.77 5.81 -17.13
C SER A 202 32.22 5.95 -17.09
N CYS A 203 31.63 6.08 -15.89
CA CYS A 203 30.18 5.97 -15.69
C CYS A 203 29.37 7.25 -16.04
N SER A 204 29.96 8.45 -15.98
CA SER A 204 29.23 9.71 -16.23
C SER A 204 28.88 9.94 -17.70
N GLN A 205 29.74 9.54 -18.65
CA GLN A 205 29.46 9.68 -20.08
C GLN A 205 28.47 8.62 -20.59
N LEU A 206 28.60 7.37 -20.12
CA LEU A 206 27.66 6.28 -20.43
C LEU A 206 26.26 6.55 -19.88
N SER A 207 26.15 7.03 -18.64
CA SER A 207 24.85 7.36 -18.03
C SER A 207 24.15 8.54 -18.72
N GLN A 208 24.89 9.53 -19.22
CA GLN A 208 24.33 10.63 -20.01
C GLN A 208 23.80 10.15 -21.37
N CYS A 209 24.56 9.31 -22.09
CA CYS A 209 24.10 8.72 -23.34
C CYS A 209 22.90 7.76 -23.18
N ILE A 210 22.81 7.05 -22.05
CA ILE A 210 21.66 6.21 -21.72
C ILE A 210 20.44 7.06 -21.34
N ALA A 211 20.64 8.17 -20.61
CA ALA A 211 19.57 9.12 -20.31
C ALA A 211 18.97 9.71 -21.60
N ASP A 212 19.81 10.06 -22.58
CA ASP A 212 19.35 10.54 -23.89
C ASP A 212 18.57 9.46 -24.66
N ARG A 213 18.98 8.18 -24.57
CA ARG A 213 18.23 7.05 -25.17
C ARG A 213 16.90 6.77 -24.49
N LEU A 214 16.81 6.93 -23.17
CA LEU A 214 15.56 6.69 -22.42
C LEU A 214 14.52 7.79 -22.65
N ILE A 215 14.96 8.99 -23.03
CA ILE A 215 14.08 10.04 -23.53
C ILE A 215 13.52 9.64 -24.91
N ASP A 216 14.31 8.93 -25.72
CA ASP A 216 13.93 8.43 -27.06
C ASP A 216 13.11 7.12 -27.03
N ASP A 217 13.25 6.29 -25.99
CA ASP A 217 12.51 5.02 -25.77
C ASP A 217 11.00 5.21 -25.46
N GLY A 218 10.47 6.43 -25.57
CA GLY A 218 9.04 6.70 -25.38
C GLY A 218 8.55 6.63 -23.93
N LEU A 219 9.46 6.66 -22.94
CA LEU A 219 9.12 6.64 -21.51
C LEU A 219 8.48 7.95 -21.00
N GLY A 220 8.58 9.04 -21.77
CA GLY A 220 7.97 10.33 -21.43
C GLY A 220 8.59 11.02 -20.21
N LEU A 221 9.86 10.73 -19.92
CA LEU A 221 10.56 11.19 -18.70
C LEU A 221 10.74 12.71 -18.67
N GLU A 222 10.77 13.36 -19.83
CA GLU A 222 10.88 14.81 -19.99
C GLU A 222 9.80 15.58 -19.23
N LYS A 223 8.61 15.00 -19.09
CA LYS A 223 7.47 15.60 -18.38
C LYS A 223 7.70 15.74 -16.88
N PHE A 224 8.62 14.96 -16.31
CA PHE A 224 8.85 14.95 -14.86
C PHE A 224 9.85 16.02 -14.40
N ASN A 225 10.51 16.76 -15.30
CA ASN A 225 11.48 17.81 -14.95
C ASN A 225 12.49 17.32 -13.90
N LEU A 226 13.16 16.19 -14.17
CA LEU A 226 14.21 15.66 -13.31
C LEU A 226 15.50 16.46 -13.52
N ASN A 227 16.25 16.68 -12.44
CA ASN A 227 17.62 17.19 -12.59
C ASN A 227 18.58 16.07 -13.06
N PRO A 228 19.80 16.40 -13.52
CA PRO A 228 20.73 15.40 -14.04
C PRO A 228 21.04 14.25 -13.08
N SER A 229 21.17 14.51 -11.77
CA SER A 229 21.43 13.43 -10.79
C SER A 229 20.23 12.49 -10.65
N GLN A 230 19.01 13.02 -10.64
CA GLN A 230 17.80 12.21 -10.58
C GLN A 230 17.63 11.41 -11.88
N LEU A 231 17.82 12.05 -13.03
CA LEU A 231 17.70 11.40 -14.33
C LEU A 231 18.73 10.28 -14.51
N SER A 232 19.99 10.53 -14.13
CA SER A 232 21.04 9.51 -14.15
C SER A 232 20.70 8.33 -13.22
N ALA A 233 20.14 8.59 -12.04
CA ALA A 233 19.68 7.52 -11.14
C ALA A 233 18.57 6.68 -11.75
N VAL A 234 17.56 7.31 -12.37
CA VAL A 234 16.48 6.60 -13.07
C VAL A 234 17.05 5.80 -14.24
N ALA A 235 17.92 6.42 -15.03
CA ALA A 235 18.48 5.83 -16.23
C ALA A 235 19.29 4.58 -15.91
N ASP A 236 20.20 4.69 -14.95
CA ASP A 236 20.99 3.58 -14.45
C ASP A 236 20.09 2.47 -13.89
N CYS A 237 19.03 2.81 -13.16
CA CYS A 237 18.09 1.80 -12.66
C CYS A 237 17.38 1.04 -13.79
N VAL A 238 16.94 1.73 -14.84
CA VAL A 238 16.17 1.15 -15.94
C VAL A 238 17.05 0.36 -16.92
N SER A 239 18.30 0.78 -17.14
CA SER A 239 19.21 0.09 -18.08
C SER A 239 19.67 -1.27 -17.55
N THR A 240 19.93 -1.38 -16.24
CA THR A 240 20.34 -2.65 -15.62
C THR A 240 19.22 -3.69 -15.53
N MET A 241 17.98 -3.32 -15.85
CA MET A 241 16.87 -4.27 -15.89
C MET A 241 16.97 -5.26 -17.06
N ASP A 242 17.67 -4.86 -18.13
CA ASP A 242 17.89 -5.71 -19.29
C ASP A 242 19.08 -6.68 -19.07
N ASP A 243 19.86 -6.49 -17.99
CA ASP A 243 20.94 -7.39 -17.59
C ASP A 243 20.42 -8.64 -16.86
N GLN A 244 21.11 -9.76 -17.06
CA GLN A 244 20.78 -11.03 -16.39
C GLN A 244 21.35 -11.13 -14.97
N SER A 245 22.26 -10.25 -14.57
CA SER A 245 22.91 -10.30 -13.26
C SER A 245 22.12 -9.54 -12.20
N SER A 246 22.03 -10.11 -11.00
CA SER A 246 21.44 -9.39 -9.86
C SER A 246 22.27 -8.18 -9.44
N SER A 247 21.65 -7.09 -8.96
CA SER A 247 22.37 -5.87 -8.55
C SER A 247 21.75 -5.18 -7.34
N ILE A 248 22.59 -4.49 -6.56
CA ILE A 248 22.19 -3.64 -5.44
C ILE A 248 22.67 -2.23 -5.75
N LYS A 249 21.78 -1.25 -5.66
CA LYS A 249 22.10 0.16 -5.88
C LYS A 249 21.76 0.97 -4.64
N LEU A 250 22.69 1.84 -4.24
CA LEU A 250 22.47 2.79 -3.16
C LEU A 250 22.26 4.17 -3.76
N LEU A 251 21.06 4.74 -3.61
CA LEU A 251 20.82 6.15 -3.94
C LEU A 251 20.82 6.96 -2.66
N TRP A 252 21.75 7.89 -2.56
CA TRP A 252 21.92 8.75 -1.42
C TRP A 252 21.14 10.05 -1.60
N GLY A 253 20.10 10.23 -0.79
CA GLY A 253 19.14 11.33 -0.94
C GLY A 253 19.06 12.23 0.29
N PRO A 254 19.92 13.26 0.40
CA PRO A 254 19.82 14.30 1.42
C PRO A 254 18.43 14.95 1.51
N PRO A 255 18.11 15.67 2.61
CA PRO A 255 16.82 16.32 2.80
C PRO A 255 16.45 17.24 1.63
N GLY A 256 15.23 17.08 1.10
CA GLY A 256 14.73 17.94 0.03
C GLY A 256 15.23 17.61 -1.38
N THR A 257 16.02 16.55 -1.58
CA THR A 257 16.60 16.21 -2.91
C THR A 257 15.67 15.46 -3.86
N GLY A 258 14.43 15.21 -3.42
CA GLY A 258 13.40 14.59 -4.25
C GLY A 258 13.47 13.06 -4.33
N LYS A 259 13.90 12.37 -3.26
CA LYS A 259 13.88 10.89 -3.15
C LYS A 259 12.60 10.26 -3.71
N THR A 260 11.45 10.64 -3.15
CA THR A 260 10.13 10.17 -3.57
C THR A 260 9.84 10.48 -5.04
N LYS A 261 10.31 11.63 -5.56
CA LYS A 261 10.16 11.97 -6.98
C LYS A 261 10.92 10.98 -7.86
N THR A 262 12.18 10.72 -7.52
CA THR A 262 13.02 9.73 -8.23
C THR A 262 12.39 8.34 -8.17
N ILE A 263 11.90 7.90 -7.00
CA ILE A 263 11.23 6.60 -6.83
C ILE A 263 10.01 6.49 -7.74
N SER A 264 9.10 7.47 -7.71
CA SER A 264 7.91 7.44 -8.54
C SER A 264 8.24 7.43 -10.03
N THR A 265 9.32 8.10 -10.46
CA THR A 265 9.74 8.05 -11.86
C THR A 265 10.36 6.70 -12.26
N ILE A 266 11.08 6.03 -11.36
CA ILE A 266 11.54 4.65 -11.59
C ILE A 266 10.34 3.71 -11.71
N LEU A 267 9.37 3.79 -10.79
CA LEU A 267 8.14 2.98 -10.84
C LEU A 267 7.33 3.24 -12.12
N TRP A 268 7.25 4.50 -12.55
CA TRP A 268 6.64 4.88 -13.82
C TRP A 268 7.33 4.18 -15.01
N ALA A 269 8.66 4.25 -15.08
CA ALA A 269 9.41 3.58 -16.15
C ALA A 269 9.18 2.06 -16.17
N MET A 270 9.08 1.43 -14.98
CA MET A 270 8.75 0.00 -14.87
C MET A 270 7.33 -0.31 -15.36
N LEU A 271 6.34 0.53 -15.03
CA LEU A 271 4.96 0.40 -15.51
C LEU A 271 4.89 0.49 -17.04
N VAL A 272 5.57 1.47 -17.65
CA VAL A 272 5.63 1.65 -19.11
C VAL A 272 6.30 0.44 -19.78
N LYS A 273 7.40 -0.07 -19.19
CA LYS A 273 8.07 -1.29 -19.66
C LYS A 273 7.27 -2.58 -19.37
N GLY A 274 6.13 -2.51 -18.70
CA GLY A 274 5.32 -3.69 -18.35
C GLY A 274 5.96 -4.62 -17.31
N ARG A 275 6.98 -4.16 -16.58
CA ARG A 275 7.76 -4.96 -15.62
C ARG A 275 7.23 -4.79 -14.20
N LYS A 276 7.28 -5.87 -13.41
CA LYS A 276 6.76 -5.87 -12.03
C LYS A 276 7.79 -5.29 -11.05
N ALA A 277 7.38 -4.30 -10.28
CA ALA A 277 8.17 -3.65 -9.24
C ALA A 277 7.46 -3.64 -7.88
N LEU A 278 8.25 -3.78 -6.82
CA LEU A 278 7.83 -3.64 -5.43
C LEU A 278 8.54 -2.43 -4.83
N ALA A 279 7.77 -1.46 -4.32
CA ALA A 279 8.29 -0.36 -3.54
C ALA A 279 7.84 -0.48 -2.07
N CYS A 280 8.81 -0.42 -1.19
CA CYS A 280 8.65 -0.55 0.25
C CYS A 280 9.19 0.67 0.99
N ALA A 281 8.67 0.92 2.19
CA ALA A 281 9.24 1.88 3.14
C ALA A 281 9.04 1.39 4.58
N PRO A 282 9.80 1.89 5.58
CA PRO A 282 9.62 1.52 6.98
C PRO A 282 8.26 1.94 7.56
N THR A 283 7.73 3.09 7.14
CA THR A 283 6.52 3.68 7.73
C THR A 283 5.36 3.77 6.73
N ASN A 284 4.13 3.71 7.23
CA ASN A 284 2.93 3.91 6.40
C ASN A 284 2.96 5.27 5.69
N THR A 285 3.37 6.34 6.37
CA THR A 285 3.45 7.69 5.79
C THR A 285 4.36 7.73 4.57
N ALA A 286 5.55 7.14 4.65
CA ALA A 286 6.47 7.10 3.51
C ALA A 286 5.88 6.30 2.32
N VAL A 287 5.24 5.15 2.59
CA VAL A 287 4.56 4.38 1.54
C VAL A 287 3.43 5.19 0.89
N LEU A 288 2.63 5.89 1.69
CA LEU A 288 1.51 6.71 1.21
C LEU A 288 2.00 7.90 0.35
N GLU A 289 3.14 8.51 0.70
CA GLU A 289 3.74 9.58 -0.11
C GLU A 289 4.18 9.08 -1.49
N VAL A 290 4.84 7.91 -1.55
CA VAL A 290 5.21 7.27 -2.83
C VAL A 290 3.96 6.91 -3.63
N ALA A 291 2.95 6.32 -2.97
CA ALA A 291 1.69 5.91 -3.58
C ALA A 291 0.93 7.11 -4.19
N ALA A 292 0.77 8.18 -3.42
CA ALA A 292 0.06 9.39 -3.87
C ALA A 292 0.73 9.98 -5.11
N ARG A 293 2.06 9.97 -5.12
CA ARG A 293 2.83 10.50 -6.25
C ARG A 293 2.70 9.64 -7.50
N ILE A 294 2.86 8.32 -7.42
CA ILE A 294 2.73 7.46 -8.62
C ILE A 294 1.28 7.43 -9.16
N VAL A 295 0.28 7.42 -8.29
CA VAL A 295 -1.14 7.51 -8.69
C VAL A 295 -1.40 8.82 -9.43
N LYS A 296 -0.88 9.94 -8.92
CA LYS A 296 -0.96 11.24 -9.59
C LYS A 296 -0.30 11.21 -10.97
N LEU A 297 0.92 10.66 -11.09
CA LEU A 297 1.62 10.56 -12.38
C LEU A 297 0.82 9.75 -13.41
N VAL A 298 0.25 8.61 -13.00
CA VAL A 298 -0.56 7.76 -13.90
C VAL A 298 -1.85 8.45 -14.33
N ARG A 299 -2.53 9.15 -13.42
CA ARG A 299 -3.75 9.89 -13.78
C ARG A 299 -3.47 11.04 -14.75
N GLU A 300 -2.39 11.81 -14.52
CA GLU A 300 -2.00 12.92 -15.41
C GLU A 300 -1.59 12.43 -16.82
N ALA A 301 -1.13 11.18 -16.93
CA ALA A 301 -0.72 10.59 -18.20
C ALA A 301 -1.84 9.83 -18.95
N ALA A 302 -3.03 9.67 -18.35
CA ALA A 302 -4.10 8.81 -18.87
C ALA A 302 -4.65 9.21 -20.26
N ASN A 303 -4.33 10.41 -20.76
CA ASN A 303 -4.59 10.80 -22.15
C ASN A 303 -3.58 10.13 -23.12
N GLY A 304 -3.73 8.83 -23.34
CA GLY A 304 -2.97 8.06 -24.35
C GLY A 304 -1.81 7.20 -23.83
N SER A 305 -1.70 6.96 -22.52
CA SER A 305 -0.62 6.13 -21.92
C SER A 305 -0.94 4.63 -21.87
N LEU A 306 0.11 3.81 -21.93
CA LEU A 306 0.11 2.35 -21.67
C LEU A 306 -0.07 1.97 -20.19
N CYS A 307 -0.08 2.95 -19.28
CA CYS A 307 -0.15 2.73 -17.83
C CYS A 307 -1.54 3.00 -17.28
N PHE A 308 -2.00 2.13 -16.38
CA PHE A 308 -3.35 2.20 -15.81
C PHE A 308 -3.30 2.13 -14.28
N LEU A 309 -4.26 2.76 -13.60
CA LEU A 309 -4.34 2.71 -12.13
C LEU A 309 -4.62 1.28 -11.60
N ASN A 310 -5.22 0.41 -12.41
CA ASN A 310 -5.45 -0.99 -12.07
C ASN A 310 -4.15 -1.83 -12.02
N ASP A 311 -3.03 -1.33 -12.57
CA ASP A 311 -1.72 -1.96 -12.48
C ASP A 311 -0.97 -1.61 -11.19
N ILE A 312 -1.52 -0.72 -10.36
CA ILE A 312 -0.95 -0.28 -9.08
C ILE A 312 -1.79 -0.84 -7.94
N ILE A 313 -1.13 -1.43 -6.94
CA ILE A 313 -1.73 -1.83 -5.67
C ILE A 313 -0.94 -1.29 -4.50
N LEU A 314 -1.68 -0.70 -3.56
CA LEU A 314 -1.24 -0.36 -2.22
C LEU A 314 -1.87 -1.34 -1.23
N PHE A 315 -1.09 -1.91 -0.31
CA PHE A 315 -1.68 -2.71 0.77
C PHE A 315 -0.95 -2.55 2.11
N GLY A 316 -1.73 -2.74 3.18
CA GLY A 316 -1.32 -2.64 4.58
C GLY A 316 -2.55 -2.77 5.46
N ASN A 317 -2.42 -2.49 6.76
CA ASN A 317 -3.58 -2.41 7.65
C ASN A 317 -4.34 -1.10 7.41
N LYS A 318 -5.63 -1.19 7.07
CA LYS A 318 -6.49 -0.07 6.68
C LYS A 318 -6.56 1.03 7.74
N ASN A 319 -6.70 0.64 9.01
CA ASN A 319 -6.78 1.56 10.16
C ASN A 319 -5.45 2.29 10.38
N ASN A 320 -4.33 1.56 10.34
CA ASN A 320 -2.99 2.14 10.56
C ASN A 320 -2.56 3.07 9.42
N MET A 321 -3.08 2.87 8.21
CA MET A 321 -2.85 3.74 7.06
C MET A 321 -3.84 4.91 7.00
N LYS A 322 -4.85 4.95 7.89
CA LYS A 322 -5.92 5.96 7.91
C LYS A 322 -6.57 6.12 6.53
N MET A 323 -6.81 4.99 5.87
CA MET A 323 -7.40 4.97 4.54
C MET A 323 -8.89 5.27 4.64
N ASP A 324 -9.29 6.42 4.11
CA ASP A 324 -10.68 6.82 3.94
C ASP A 324 -11.16 6.55 2.51
N ASP A 325 -12.46 6.27 2.35
CA ASP A 325 -13.03 5.93 1.05
C ASP A 325 -13.03 7.12 0.06
N GLY A 326 -12.84 8.35 0.56
CA GLY A 326 -12.81 9.60 -0.24
C GLY A 326 -11.45 9.96 -0.85
N ASN A 327 -10.37 9.26 -0.51
CA ASN A 327 -9.03 9.53 -1.02
C ASN A 327 -8.75 8.76 -2.31
N ASP A 328 -8.08 9.38 -3.28
CA ASP A 328 -7.65 8.73 -4.53
C ASP A 328 -6.85 7.44 -4.31
N LEU A 329 -6.20 7.30 -3.15
CA LEU A 329 -5.49 6.08 -2.78
C LEU A 329 -6.41 4.89 -2.50
N SER A 330 -7.68 5.11 -2.14
CA SER A 330 -8.68 4.03 -1.95
C SER A 330 -8.96 3.28 -3.25
N LEU A 331 -8.73 3.93 -4.41
CA LEU A 331 -8.86 3.32 -5.73
C LEU A 331 -7.81 2.24 -5.97
N VAL A 332 -6.61 2.39 -5.41
CA VAL A 332 -5.49 1.44 -5.54
C VAL A 332 -5.29 0.59 -4.29
N PHE A 333 -6.05 0.82 -3.22
CA PHE A 333 -5.95 0.03 -2.00
C PHE A 333 -6.51 -1.38 -2.20
N LEU A 334 -5.71 -2.40 -1.88
CA LEU A 334 -5.97 -3.80 -2.18
C LEU A 334 -7.32 -4.30 -1.65
N GLU A 335 -7.63 -3.96 -0.40
CA GLU A 335 -8.85 -4.40 0.28
C GLU A 335 -10.08 -3.77 -0.37
N SER A 336 -10.11 -2.43 -0.46
CA SER A 336 -11.19 -1.69 -1.10
C SER A 336 -11.41 -2.12 -2.56
N ARG A 337 -10.34 -2.39 -3.30
CA ARG A 337 -10.44 -2.88 -4.69
C ARG A 337 -11.01 -4.30 -4.75
N ALA A 338 -10.60 -5.18 -3.84
CA ALA A 338 -11.13 -6.54 -3.78
C ALA A 338 -12.63 -6.55 -3.41
N GLU A 339 -13.05 -5.72 -2.46
CA GLU A 339 -14.46 -5.53 -2.08
C GLU A 339 -15.31 -5.06 -3.25
N ARG A 340 -14.82 -4.10 -4.06
CA ARG A 340 -15.52 -3.63 -5.26
C ARG A 340 -15.63 -4.71 -6.33
N LEU A 341 -14.59 -5.52 -6.54
CA LEU A 341 -14.57 -6.56 -7.58
C LEU A 341 -15.37 -7.82 -7.22
N LEU A 342 -15.44 -8.19 -5.93
CA LEU A 342 -16.05 -9.45 -5.50
C LEU A 342 -17.49 -9.66 -6.05
N PRO A 343 -18.41 -8.68 -6.01
CA PRO A 343 -19.75 -8.82 -6.59
C PRO A 343 -19.75 -9.15 -8.10
N CYS A 344 -18.71 -8.77 -8.83
CA CYS A 344 -18.56 -9.05 -10.26
C CYS A 344 -18.15 -10.51 -10.53
N PHE A 345 -17.54 -11.20 -9.57
CA PHE A 345 -17.08 -12.59 -9.73
C PHE A 345 -18.09 -13.64 -9.24
N MET A 346 -19.18 -13.20 -8.61
CA MET A 346 -20.21 -14.11 -8.09
C MET A 346 -20.91 -14.89 -9.21
N PRO A 347 -21.07 -16.23 -9.11
CA PRO A 347 -21.61 -17.06 -10.20
C PRO A 347 -23.02 -16.66 -10.65
N ASN A 348 -23.90 -16.36 -9.70
CA ASN A 348 -25.34 -16.14 -9.95
C ASN A 348 -25.75 -14.67 -10.03
N THR A 349 -24.85 -13.74 -9.73
CA THR A 349 -25.17 -12.30 -9.65
C THR A 349 -24.09 -11.41 -10.27
N GLY A 350 -22.94 -11.97 -10.63
CA GLY A 350 -21.80 -11.28 -11.20
C GLY A 350 -21.83 -11.18 -12.72
N TRP A 351 -20.65 -10.94 -13.30
CA TRP A 351 -20.41 -10.59 -14.69
C TRP A 351 -21.13 -11.50 -15.69
N ARG A 352 -20.84 -12.80 -15.63
CA ARG A 352 -21.36 -13.78 -16.59
C ARG A 352 -22.89 -13.83 -16.57
N HIS A 353 -23.49 -13.84 -15.37
CA HIS A 353 -24.94 -13.83 -15.22
C HIS A 353 -25.57 -12.55 -15.79
N ARG A 354 -24.95 -11.38 -15.54
CA ARG A 354 -25.44 -10.08 -16.03
C ARG A 354 -25.38 -9.98 -17.56
N LEU A 355 -24.28 -10.43 -18.17
CA LEU A 355 -24.14 -10.50 -19.62
C LEU A 355 -25.20 -11.43 -20.24
N CYS A 356 -25.29 -12.68 -19.77
CA CYS A 356 -26.25 -13.65 -20.28
C CYS A 356 -27.70 -13.16 -20.14
N SER A 357 -28.05 -12.55 -19.01
CA SER A 357 -29.41 -12.03 -18.80
C SER A 357 -29.78 -10.94 -19.80
N LEU A 358 -28.85 -10.04 -20.14
CA LEU A 358 -29.12 -8.99 -21.11
C LEU A 358 -29.17 -9.55 -22.55
N ILE A 359 -28.29 -10.50 -22.88
CA ILE A 359 -28.34 -11.24 -24.15
C ILE A 359 -29.71 -11.91 -24.31
N ASP A 360 -30.14 -12.69 -23.32
CA ASP A 360 -31.41 -13.40 -23.34
C ASP A 360 -32.59 -12.44 -23.52
N LEU A 361 -32.56 -11.25 -22.90
CA LEU A 361 -33.56 -10.21 -23.12
C LEU A 361 -33.53 -9.68 -24.55
N LEU A 362 -32.37 -9.36 -25.10
CA LEU A 362 -32.27 -8.77 -26.43
C LEU A 362 -32.58 -9.77 -27.56
N GLU A 363 -32.37 -11.06 -27.33
CA GLU A 363 -32.61 -12.13 -28.32
C GLU A 363 -33.99 -12.77 -28.19
N ASN A 364 -34.41 -13.06 -26.96
CA ASN A 364 -35.56 -13.91 -26.66
C ASN A 364 -36.69 -13.13 -25.99
N CYS A 365 -36.72 -11.79 -26.09
CA CYS A 365 -37.70 -10.92 -25.43
C CYS A 365 -39.14 -11.42 -25.57
N VAL A 366 -39.58 -11.76 -26.79
CA VAL A 366 -40.97 -12.14 -27.05
C VAL A 366 -41.32 -13.45 -26.36
N SER A 367 -40.44 -14.45 -26.44
CA SER A 367 -40.62 -15.73 -25.78
C SER A 367 -40.62 -15.59 -24.25
N MET A 368 -39.74 -14.76 -23.70
CA MET A 368 -39.71 -14.51 -22.26
C MET A 368 -40.95 -13.76 -21.76
N TYR A 369 -41.42 -12.76 -22.51
CA TYR A 369 -42.67 -12.06 -22.20
C TYR A 369 -43.88 -13.01 -22.20
N GLN A 370 -43.94 -13.96 -23.15
CA GLN A 370 -45.03 -14.95 -23.19
C GLN A 370 -45.05 -15.86 -21.96
N LEU A 371 -43.90 -16.11 -21.33
CA LEU A 371 -43.79 -16.96 -20.15
C LEU A 371 -43.96 -16.20 -18.84
N TYR A 372 -43.47 -14.96 -18.75
CA TYR A 372 -43.31 -14.23 -17.49
C TYR A 372 -43.96 -12.84 -17.46
N GLY A 373 -44.54 -12.39 -18.58
CA GLY A 373 -45.04 -11.02 -18.76
C GLY A 373 -46.41 -10.72 -18.14
N GLU A 374 -46.86 -11.48 -17.15
CA GLU A 374 -48.19 -11.32 -16.55
C GLU A 374 -48.45 -9.89 -16.07
N GLY A 375 -49.57 -9.30 -16.51
CA GLY A 375 -50.02 -7.98 -16.09
C GLY A 375 -49.30 -6.78 -16.71
N LYS A 376 -48.40 -6.98 -17.68
CA LYS A 376 -47.70 -5.91 -18.41
C LYS A 376 -47.92 -6.01 -19.92
N THR A 377 -47.75 -4.92 -20.66
CA THR A 377 -47.60 -4.97 -22.12
C THR A 377 -46.16 -5.37 -22.48
N LEU A 378 -45.92 -5.95 -23.66
CA LEU A 378 -44.57 -6.27 -24.14
C LEU A 378 -43.62 -5.07 -24.05
N LYS A 379 -44.13 -3.88 -24.38
CA LYS A 379 -43.40 -2.61 -24.25
C LYS A 379 -43.01 -2.31 -22.80
N GLN A 380 -43.95 -2.44 -21.87
CA GLN A 380 -43.69 -2.19 -20.45
C GLN A 380 -42.73 -3.24 -19.87
N TYR A 381 -42.90 -4.51 -20.25
CA TYR A 381 -42.03 -5.61 -19.86
C TYR A 381 -40.58 -5.36 -20.32
N LEU A 382 -40.37 -5.13 -21.62
CA LEU A 382 -39.03 -4.87 -22.18
C LEU A 382 -38.42 -3.62 -21.54
N LYS A 383 -39.19 -2.55 -21.36
CA LYS A 383 -38.71 -1.33 -20.73
C LYS A 383 -38.23 -1.56 -19.29
N ASP A 384 -39.04 -2.23 -18.46
CA ASP A 384 -38.70 -2.46 -17.06
C ASP A 384 -37.48 -3.37 -16.91
N ASP A 385 -37.47 -4.49 -17.64
CA ASP A 385 -36.40 -5.49 -17.54
C ASP A 385 -35.10 -4.99 -18.17
N TYR A 386 -35.17 -4.29 -19.31
CA TYR A 386 -34.00 -3.70 -19.94
C TYR A 386 -33.34 -2.70 -19.00
N ASN A 387 -34.09 -1.73 -18.47
CA ASN A 387 -33.56 -0.72 -17.55
C ASN A 387 -32.99 -1.32 -16.25
N LYS A 388 -33.53 -2.47 -15.79
CA LYS A 388 -33.02 -3.19 -14.62
C LYS A 388 -31.72 -3.92 -14.92
N LEU A 389 -31.68 -4.67 -16.02
CA LEU A 389 -30.52 -5.48 -16.41
C LEU A 389 -29.36 -4.60 -16.91
N SER A 390 -29.65 -3.58 -17.72
CA SER A 390 -28.66 -2.65 -18.26
C SER A 390 -27.94 -1.88 -17.16
N ARG A 391 -28.67 -1.38 -16.14
CA ARG A 391 -28.07 -0.70 -14.97
C ARG A 391 -27.11 -1.61 -14.22
N LYS A 392 -27.54 -2.83 -13.90
CA LYS A 392 -26.68 -3.81 -13.21
C LYS A 392 -25.44 -4.15 -14.03
N LEU A 393 -25.57 -4.30 -15.34
CA LEU A 393 -24.44 -4.59 -16.21
C LEU A 393 -23.49 -3.39 -16.30
N ARG A 394 -24.01 -2.16 -16.43
CA ARG A 394 -23.24 -0.92 -16.40
C ARG A 394 -22.38 -0.82 -15.16
N ASP A 395 -22.96 -1.03 -13.97
CA ASP A 395 -22.22 -1.02 -12.70
C ASP A 395 -21.08 -2.06 -12.73
N CYS A 396 -21.34 -3.25 -13.31
CA CYS A 396 -20.33 -4.31 -13.42
C CYS A 396 -19.20 -3.94 -14.38
N ILE A 397 -19.53 -3.33 -15.54
CA ILE A 397 -18.55 -2.87 -16.53
C ILE A 397 -17.69 -1.77 -15.91
N GLU A 398 -18.29 -0.79 -15.26
CA GLU A 398 -17.56 0.32 -14.64
C GLU A 398 -16.57 -0.18 -13.58
N ILE A 399 -16.98 -1.13 -12.73
CA ILE A 399 -16.09 -1.76 -11.74
C ILE A 399 -14.95 -2.51 -12.45
N LEU A 400 -15.27 -3.43 -13.38
CA LEU A 400 -14.23 -4.23 -14.05
C LEU A 400 -13.26 -3.34 -14.85
N TYR A 401 -13.77 -2.33 -15.55
CA TYR A 401 -12.95 -1.42 -16.34
C TYR A 401 -11.91 -0.68 -15.49
N ASN A 402 -12.30 -0.26 -14.28
CA ASN A 402 -11.47 0.54 -13.39
C ASN A 402 -10.59 -0.29 -12.44
N ASP A 403 -11.04 -1.46 -12.01
CA ASP A 403 -10.39 -2.24 -10.95
C ASP A 403 -9.74 -3.55 -11.42
N HIS A 404 -10.18 -4.13 -12.54
CA HIS A 404 -9.59 -5.37 -13.05
C HIS A 404 -8.24 -5.09 -13.73
N PRO A 405 -7.15 -5.81 -13.39
CA PRO A 405 -5.85 -5.64 -14.03
C PRO A 405 -5.93 -5.86 -15.56
N ARG A 406 -5.23 -5.03 -16.34
CA ARG A 406 -5.14 -5.16 -17.79
C ARG A 406 -3.96 -6.04 -18.19
N ASN A 407 -4.21 -7.13 -18.92
CA ASN A 407 -3.19 -7.85 -19.66
C ASN A 407 -3.21 -7.41 -21.14
N ALA A 408 -2.10 -7.60 -21.85
CA ALA A 408 -1.97 -7.23 -23.26
C ALA A 408 -3.04 -7.88 -24.15
N GLU A 409 -3.51 -9.07 -23.77
CA GLU A 409 -4.52 -9.86 -24.49
C GLU A 409 -5.96 -9.36 -24.27
N ALA A 410 -6.27 -8.65 -23.18
CA ALA A 410 -7.63 -8.15 -22.92
C ALA A 410 -7.91 -6.78 -23.55
N GLY A 411 -6.97 -6.17 -24.29
CA GLY A 411 -7.15 -4.84 -24.90
C GLY A 411 -8.48 -4.72 -25.66
N GLN A 412 -8.81 -5.71 -26.48
CA GLN A 412 -10.08 -5.77 -27.22
C GLN A 412 -11.29 -5.88 -26.29
N SER A 413 -11.21 -6.69 -25.22
CA SER A 413 -12.30 -6.83 -24.25
C SER A 413 -12.60 -5.53 -23.51
N PHE A 414 -11.58 -4.75 -23.15
CA PHE A 414 -11.78 -3.44 -22.50
C PHE A 414 -12.32 -2.38 -23.48
N GLN A 415 -11.96 -2.45 -24.76
CA GLN A 415 -12.55 -1.60 -25.79
C GLN A 415 -14.04 -1.94 -25.98
N CYS A 416 -14.36 -3.23 -26.12
CA CYS A 416 -15.72 -3.74 -26.22
C CYS A 416 -16.57 -3.37 -25.00
N MET A 417 -16.01 -3.32 -23.79
CA MET A 417 -16.73 -2.80 -22.62
C MET A 417 -17.23 -1.36 -22.80
N LEU A 418 -16.43 -0.48 -23.40
CA LEU A 418 -16.81 0.92 -23.65
C LEU A 418 -17.87 1.02 -24.75
N GLU A 419 -17.72 0.21 -25.80
CA GLU A 419 -18.68 0.13 -26.92
C GLU A 419 -20.05 -0.40 -26.42
N VAL A 420 -20.07 -1.46 -25.61
CA VAL A 420 -21.27 -1.96 -24.94
C VAL A 420 -21.94 -0.87 -24.08
N LEU A 421 -21.19 -0.07 -23.32
CA LEU A 421 -21.77 1.02 -22.52
C LEU A 421 -22.50 2.05 -23.40
N GLU A 422 -21.91 2.39 -24.53
CA GLU A 422 -22.51 3.31 -25.50
C GLU A 422 -23.76 2.70 -26.17
N LEU A 423 -23.69 1.43 -26.57
CA LEU A 423 -24.83 0.71 -27.14
C LEU A 423 -25.98 0.60 -26.15
N ILE A 424 -25.68 0.36 -24.87
CA ILE A 424 -26.67 0.37 -23.80
C ILE A 424 -27.37 1.73 -23.73
N ASN A 425 -26.62 2.84 -23.77
CA ASN A 425 -27.20 4.18 -23.76
C ASN A 425 -28.14 4.42 -24.96
N ILE A 426 -27.72 4.01 -26.16
CA ILE A 426 -28.49 4.19 -27.40
C ILE A 426 -29.79 3.38 -27.33
N ILE A 427 -29.73 2.12 -26.93
CA ILE A 427 -30.90 1.25 -26.82
C ILE A 427 -31.83 1.76 -25.71
N GLU A 428 -31.29 2.18 -24.56
CA GLU A 428 -32.05 2.77 -23.46
C GLU A 428 -32.84 4.01 -23.92
N ALA A 429 -32.19 4.92 -24.67
CA ALA A 429 -32.84 6.10 -25.23
C ALA A 429 -33.97 5.76 -26.22
N LEU A 430 -33.78 4.74 -27.06
CA LEU A 430 -34.79 4.28 -28.03
C LEU A 430 -35.99 3.59 -27.35
N ILE A 431 -35.75 2.77 -26.33
CA ILE A 431 -36.79 2.09 -25.54
C ILE A 431 -37.59 3.10 -24.70
N ASN A 432 -36.92 4.11 -24.13
CA ASN A 432 -37.54 5.07 -23.23
C ASN A 432 -38.15 6.29 -23.94
N GLY A 433 -37.82 6.54 -25.21
CA GLY A 433 -38.37 7.62 -26.03
C GLY A 433 -39.89 7.51 -26.25
N GLY A 434 -40.61 8.65 -26.22
CA GLY A 434 -42.08 8.68 -26.28
C GLY A 434 -42.68 9.84 -27.08
N LYS A 435 -43.68 9.47 -27.92
CA LYS A 435 -44.67 10.28 -28.68
C LYS A 435 -44.15 11.00 -29.94
N GLY A 436 -44.00 10.22 -31.01
CA GLY A 436 -43.79 10.66 -32.39
C GLY A 436 -42.93 9.61 -33.11
N ASP A 437 -43.52 8.84 -34.04
CA ASP A 437 -42.87 7.78 -34.84
C ASP A 437 -42.39 6.48 -34.12
N GLY A 438 -42.61 6.33 -32.82
CA GLY A 438 -42.11 5.20 -32.02
C GLY A 438 -42.85 3.86 -32.11
N ASP A 439 -43.79 3.67 -33.05
CA ASP A 439 -44.57 2.40 -33.14
C ASP A 439 -43.80 1.27 -33.84
N ASP A 440 -42.73 1.58 -34.56
CA ASP A 440 -42.10 0.63 -35.48
C ASP A 440 -41.07 -0.31 -34.82
N ILE A 441 -40.52 0.08 -33.65
CA ILE A 441 -39.54 -0.75 -32.90
C ILE A 441 -40.19 -1.86 -32.06
N TRP A 442 -41.50 -1.76 -31.77
CA TRP A 442 -42.23 -2.72 -30.94
C TRP A 442 -42.85 -3.86 -31.76
N SER A 443 -42.51 -3.95 -33.05
CA SER A 443 -42.99 -5.02 -33.90
C SER A 443 -42.39 -6.35 -33.49
N ASP A 444 -43.25 -7.33 -33.24
CA ASP A 444 -42.89 -8.73 -32.95
C ASP A 444 -41.87 -9.29 -33.95
N GLU A 445 -42.01 -8.91 -35.22
CA GLU A 445 -41.11 -9.32 -36.30
C GLU A 445 -39.68 -8.83 -36.06
N LEU A 446 -39.48 -7.56 -35.69
CA LEU A 446 -38.17 -6.97 -35.43
C LEU A 446 -37.48 -7.65 -34.24
N LEU A 447 -38.23 -7.94 -33.18
CA LEU A 447 -37.73 -8.59 -31.97
C LEU A 447 -37.46 -10.09 -32.16
N LYS A 448 -38.10 -10.73 -33.15
CA LYS A 448 -37.86 -12.14 -33.52
C LYS A 448 -36.73 -12.33 -34.54
N ILE A 449 -36.18 -11.26 -35.14
CA ILE A 449 -35.04 -11.37 -36.06
C ILE A 449 -33.86 -12.00 -35.31
N LYS A 450 -33.35 -13.13 -35.80
CA LYS A 450 -32.16 -13.77 -35.27
C LYS A 450 -30.94 -12.87 -35.49
N ILE A 451 -30.09 -12.79 -34.47
CA ILE A 451 -28.82 -12.08 -34.52
C ILE A 451 -27.74 -13.08 -34.94
N GLU A 452 -26.89 -12.69 -35.89
CA GLU A 452 -25.81 -13.54 -36.39
C GLU A 452 -24.62 -13.57 -35.41
N ASP A 453 -24.01 -14.74 -35.25
CA ASP A 453 -22.96 -15.01 -34.24
C ASP A 453 -21.60 -14.36 -34.55
N ASN A 454 -21.30 -14.00 -35.81
CA ASN A 454 -19.94 -13.71 -36.26
C ASN A 454 -19.76 -12.28 -36.77
N GLY A 455 -19.60 -11.33 -35.85
CA GLY A 455 -19.03 -10.02 -36.16
C GLY A 455 -17.51 -10.03 -35.88
N ASP A 456 -16.71 -9.49 -36.80
CA ASP A 456 -15.29 -9.27 -36.57
C ASP A 456 -15.11 -8.10 -35.58
N PRO A 457 -14.47 -8.30 -34.41
CA PRO A 457 -14.25 -7.24 -33.42
C PRO A 457 -13.55 -5.99 -33.95
N VAL A 458 -12.77 -6.14 -35.04
CA VAL A 458 -12.07 -5.02 -35.70
C VAL A 458 -13.05 -4.05 -36.37
N LEU A 459 -14.22 -4.53 -36.80
CA LEU A 459 -15.22 -3.73 -37.52
C LEU A 459 -16.23 -3.06 -36.58
N TRP A 460 -16.29 -3.42 -35.30
CA TRP A 460 -17.27 -2.88 -34.36
C TRP A 460 -17.21 -1.36 -34.16
N PRO A 461 -16.03 -0.69 -34.09
CA PRO A 461 -15.99 0.76 -34.03
C PRO A 461 -16.69 1.45 -35.21
N GLU A 462 -16.53 0.92 -36.42
CA GLU A 462 -17.18 1.43 -37.62
C GLU A 462 -18.70 1.15 -37.59
N GLN A 463 -19.09 -0.04 -37.14
CA GLN A 463 -20.49 -0.42 -36.98
C GLN A 463 -21.18 0.44 -35.91
N LEU A 464 -20.51 0.75 -34.80
CA LEU A 464 -21.00 1.66 -33.77
C LEU A 464 -21.20 3.07 -34.33
N THR A 465 -20.27 3.55 -35.17
CA THR A 465 -20.40 4.82 -35.88
C THR A 465 -21.63 4.82 -36.82
N CYS A 466 -21.88 3.70 -37.51
CA CYS A 466 -23.08 3.51 -38.33
C CYS A 466 -24.37 3.55 -37.48
N VAL A 467 -24.38 2.91 -36.31
CA VAL A 467 -25.49 3.00 -35.35
C VAL A 467 -25.74 4.45 -34.93
N GLN A 468 -24.68 5.19 -34.59
CA GLN A 468 -24.79 6.58 -34.13
C GLN A 468 -25.40 7.49 -35.20
N THR A 469 -24.97 7.33 -36.46
CA THR A 469 -25.37 8.17 -37.60
C THR A 469 -26.71 7.79 -38.24
N THR A 470 -27.23 6.59 -37.97
CA THR A 470 -28.52 6.14 -38.50
C THR A 470 -29.67 7.02 -37.98
N SER A 471 -30.45 7.58 -38.89
CA SER A 471 -31.58 8.48 -38.58
C SER A 471 -32.90 7.75 -38.28
N CYS A 472 -33.14 6.59 -38.91
CA CYS A 472 -34.35 5.81 -38.70
C CYS A 472 -34.26 5.00 -37.39
N ASN A 473 -35.18 5.24 -36.45
CA ASN A 473 -35.21 4.57 -35.15
C ASN A 473 -35.33 3.03 -35.25
N ARG A 474 -36.11 2.51 -36.21
CA ARG A 474 -36.24 1.06 -36.43
C ARG A 474 -34.92 0.44 -36.86
N SER A 475 -34.25 1.03 -37.84
CA SER A 475 -32.95 0.59 -38.32
C SER A 475 -31.87 0.75 -37.25
N LYS A 476 -31.87 1.88 -36.53
CA LYS A 476 -30.94 2.17 -35.44
C LYS A 476 -31.05 1.16 -34.30
N PHE A 477 -32.27 0.87 -33.86
CA PHE A 477 -32.53 -0.16 -32.84
C PHE A 477 -32.07 -1.54 -33.31
N ARG A 478 -32.37 -1.92 -34.56
CA ARG A 478 -31.94 -3.21 -35.13
C ARG A 478 -30.42 -3.36 -35.11
N LEU A 479 -29.70 -2.34 -35.59
CA LEU A 479 -28.23 -2.35 -35.66
C LEU A 479 -27.62 -2.34 -34.26
N ALA A 480 -28.10 -1.46 -33.37
CA ALA A 480 -27.61 -1.37 -31.99
C ALA A 480 -27.83 -2.68 -31.23
N ARG A 481 -29.02 -3.29 -31.35
CA ARG A 481 -29.35 -4.58 -30.74
C ARG A 481 -28.43 -5.69 -31.24
N SER A 482 -28.21 -5.77 -32.56
CA SER A 482 -27.35 -6.78 -33.17
C SER A 482 -25.91 -6.66 -32.69
N LEU A 483 -25.35 -5.46 -32.77
CA LEU A 483 -23.97 -5.19 -32.36
C LEU A 483 -23.77 -5.43 -30.86
N CYS A 484 -24.71 -4.96 -30.02
CA CYS A 484 -24.66 -5.15 -28.58
C CYS A 484 -24.62 -6.65 -28.21
N VAL A 485 -25.47 -7.49 -28.83
CA VAL A 485 -25.46 -8.93 -28.55
C VAL A 485 -24.16 -9.59 -29.00
N GLN A 486 -23.60 -9.21 -30.16
CA GLN A 486 -22.31 -9.73 -30.64
C GLN A 486 -21.17 -9.42 -29.67
N GLU A 487 -21.10 -8.16 -29.23
CA GLU A 487 -20.12 -7.68 -28.26
C GLU A 487 -20.26 -8.35 -26.88
N LEU A 488 -21.49 -8.46 -26.36
CA LEU A 488 -21.78 -9.16 -25.10
C LEU A 488 -21.36 -10.64 -25.16
N ARG A 489 -21.59 -11.33 -26.28
CA ARG A 489 -21.15 -12.72 -26.48
C ARG A 489 -19.65 -12.86 -26.57
N TYR A 490 -18.98 -11.91 -27.22
CA TYR A 490 -17.53 -11.86 -27.25
C TYR A 490 -16.96 -11.69 -25.84
N LEU A 491 -17.51 -10.78 -25.04
CA LEU A 491 -17.11 -10.57 -23.64
C LEU A 491 -17.34 -11.83 -22.79
N CYS A 492 -18.46 -12.55 -22.99
CA CYS A 492 -18.72 -13.84 -22.33
C CYS A 492 -17.66 -14.91 -22.62
N THR A 493 -17.04 -14.85 -23.78
CA THR A 493 -16.11 -15.87 -24.29
C THR A 493 -14.65 -15.49 -24.07
N ASN A 494 -14.30 -14.21 -24.18
CA ASN A 494 -12.91 -13.73 -24.23
C ASN A 494 -12.45 -13.01 -22.95
N LEU A 495 -13.37 -12.65 -22.04
CA LEU A 495 -12.99 -12.11 -20.73
C LEU A 495 -13.10 -13.19 -19.65
N GLU A 496 -12.00 -13.90 -19.42
CA GLU A 496 -11.91 -14.88 -18.35
C GLU A 496 -11.69 -14.20 -16.99
N LEU A 497 -12.69 -14.30 -16.11
CA LEU A 497 -12.61 -13.85 -14.72
C LEU A 497 -12.31 -15.05 -13.79
N PRO A 498 -11.61 -14.83 -12.66
CA PRO A 498 -11.23 -15.92 -11.77
C PRO A 498 -12.43 -16.48 -10.99
N ASN A 499 -12.36 -17.76 -10.62
CA ASN A 499 -13.30 -18.39 -9.69
C ASN A 499 -12.93 -18.03 -8.23
N CYS A 500 -12.99 -16.75 -7.89
CA CYS A 500 -12.71 -16.21 -6.56
C CYS A 500 -14.01 -15.72 -5.91
N TYR A 501 -14.38 -16.31 -4.77
CA TYR A 501 -15.66 -16.02 -4.09
C TYR A 501 -15.49 -15.44 -2.68
N THR A 502 -14.25 -15.16 -2.27
CA THR A 502 -13.94 -14.48 -1.02
C THR A 502 -13.04 -13.28 -1.28
N THR A 503 -13.09 -12.28 -0.40
CA THR A 503 -12.25 -11.08 -0.52
C THR A 503 -10.77 -11.48 -0.56
N ARG A 504 -10.33 -12.41 0.28
CA ARG A 504 -8.95 -12.90 0.29
C ARG A 504 -8.52 -13.53 -1.04
N ALA A 505 -9.38 -14.31 -1.68
CA ALA A 505 -9.09 -14.91 -2.98
C ALA A 505 -8.94 -13.84 -4.07
N VAL A 506 -9.79 -12.81 -4.06
CA VAL A 506 -9.68 -11.66 -4.98
C VAL A 506 -8.39 -10.87 -4.72
N GLN A 507 -8.02 -10.64 -3.46
CA GLN A 507 -6.76 -9.98 -3.12
C GLN A 507 -5.54 -10.74 -3.67
N GLN A 508 -5.51 -12.07 -3.53
CA GLN A 508 -4.47 -12.90 -4.11
C GLN A 508 -4.44 -12.80 -5.64
N TYR A 509 -5.61 -12.92 -6.30
CA TYR A 509 -5.74 -12.76 -7.74
C TYR A 509 -5.15 -11.42 -8.21
N LEU A 510 -5.48 -10.33 -7.55
CA LEU A 510 -4.96 -9.00 -7.86
C LEU A 510 -3.44 -8.91 -7.72
N LEU A 511 -2.88 -9.36 -6.60
CA LEU A 511 -1.42 -9.32 -6.35
C LEU A 511 -0.62 -10.10 -7.39
N THR A 512 -1.18 -11.18 -7.97
CA THR A 512 -0.49 -11.95 -9.02
C THR A 512 -0.35 -11.17 -10.34
N ARG A 513 -1.30 -10.28 -10.66
CA ARG A 513 -1.42 -9.66 -11.99
C ARG A 513 -0.95 -8.22 -12.10
N VAL A 514 -0.93 -7.47 -11.01
CA VAL A 514 -0.49 -6.06 -11.04
C VAL A 514 1.01 -5.91 -11.29
N LYS A 515 1.43 -4.71 -11.72
CA LYS A 515 2.82 -4.41 -12.07
C LYS A 515 3.53 -3.57 -11.02
N CYS A 516 2.82 -2.77 -10.23
CA CYS A 516 3.40 -1.95 -9.16
C CYS A 516 2.75 -2.29 -7.83
N ILE A 517 3.57 -2.73 -6.87
CA ILE A 517 3.13 -3.11 -5.53
C ILE A 517 3.77 -2.16 -4.52
N LEU A 518 2.96 -1.58 -3.64
CA LEU A 518 3.34 -0.61 -2.62
C LEU A 518 2.91 -1.14 -1.25
N CYS A 519 3.85 -1.27 -0.32
CA CYS A 519 3.53 -1.68 1.06
C CYS A 519 4.67 -1.32 2.02
N THR A 520 4.48 -1.47 3.32
CA THR A 520 5.61 -1.37 4.26
C THR A 520 6.58 -2.55 4.09
N VAL A 521 7.84 -2.40 4.46
CA VAL A 521 8.84 -3.49 4.44
C VAL A 521 8.35 -4.75 5.16
N SER A 522 7.75 -4.62 6.34
CA SER A 522 7.15 -5.73 7.09
C SER A 522 6.00 -6.39 6.31
N SER A 523 5.07 -5.60 5.77
CA SER A 523 3.90 -6.10 5.03
C SER A 523 4.26 -6.84 3.73
N SER A 524 5.43 -6.58 3.14
CA SER A 524 5.92 -7.33 1.97
C SER A 524 6.01 -8.85 2.21
N PHE A 525 6.07 -9.27 3.49
CA PHE A 525 5.99 -10.68 3.88
C PHE A 525 4.72 -11.38 3.34
N ARG A 526 3.62 -10.66 3.10
CA ARG A 526 2.40 -11.24 2.50
C ARG A 526 2.65 -11.83 1.11
N LEU A 527 3.63 -11.32 0.37
CA LEU A 527 3.93 -11.75 -1.00
C LEU A 527 4.56 -13.14 -1.07
N TYR A 528 5.12 -13.66 0.03
CA TYR A 528 5.64 -15.03 0.08
C TYR A 528 4.56 -16.10 -0.13
N ASN A 529 3.31 -15.79 0.23
CA ASN A 529 2.15 -16.69 0.12
C ASN A 529 1.34 -16.45 -1.17
N VAL A 530 1.86 -15.66 -2.11
CA VAL A 530 1.20 -15.37 -3.38
C VAL A 530 1.90 -16.18 -4.48
N PRO A 531 1.17 -17.01 -5.24
CA PRO A 531 1.73 -17.75 -6.37
C PRO A 531 1.92 -16.78 -7.55
N MET A 532 3.02 -16.04 -7.52
CA MET A 532 3.31 -15.02 -8.51
C MET A 532 3.56 -15.65 -9.88
N GLY A 533 2.66 -15.39 -10.85
CA GLY A 533 2.86 -15.81 -12.25
C GLY A 533 4.08 -15.10 -12.87
N ASN A 534 4.19 -13.79 -12.66
CA ASN A 534 5.37 -12.99 -13.03
C ASN A 534 6.12 -12.55 -11.76
N PRO A 535 7.44 -12.82 -11.66
CA PRO A 535 8.25 -12.43 -10.51
C PRO A 535 8.34 -10.91 -10.35
N VAL A 536 8.58 -10.45 -9.12
CA VAL A 536 8.95 -9.06 -8.86
C VAL A 536 10.39 -8.87 -9.27
N GLU A 537 10.67 -8.06 -10.29
CA GLU A 537 12.04 -7.91 -10.83
C GLU A 537 12.83 -6.81 -10.12
N LEU A 538 12.16 -5.73 -9.73
CA LEU A 538 12.72 -4.58 -9.03
C LEU A 538 12.16 -4.46 -7.62
N LEU A 539 13.05 -4.37 -6.64
CA LEU A 539 12.74 -3.91 -5.29
C LEU A 539 13.27 -2.48 -5.11
N ILE A 540 12.41 -1.56 -4.66
CA ILE A 540 12.80 -0.24 -4.18
C ILE A 540 12.50 -0.18 -2.69
N VAL A 541 13.45 0.29 -1.88
CA VAL A 541 13.25 0.55 -0.46
C VAL A 541 13.52 2.02 -0.19
N ASP A 542 12.47 2.79 0.08
CA ASP A 542 12.55 4.17 0.54
C ASP A 542 12.90 4.23 2.02
N GLU A 543 13.55 5.31 2.43
CA GLU A 543 14.07 5.52 3.79
C GLU A 543 14.86 4.31 4.31
N ALA A 544 15.64 3.66 3.43
CA ALA A 544 16.37 2.42 3.71
C ALA A 544 17.41 2.55 4.84
N ALA A 545 17.86 3.78 5.12
CA ALA A 545 18.76 4.06 6.24
C ALA A 545 18.07 3.95 7.61
N GLN A 546 16.74 4.03 7.66
CA GLN A 546 15.93 3.95 8.89
C GLN A 546 15.47 2.51 9.23
N LEU A 547 15.92 1.51 8.46
CA LEU A 547 15.57 0.09 8.68
C LEU A 547 16.68 -0.64 9.41
N LYS A 548 16.31 -1.57 10.29
CA LYS A 548 17.27 -2.57 10.79
C LYS A 548 17.66 -3.48 9.62
N GLU A 549 18.90 -3.92 9.58
CA GLU A 549 19.39 -4.76 8.49
C GLU A 549 18.56 -6.05 8.29
N CYS A 550 18.08 -6.67 9.38
CA CYS A 550 17.19 -7.83 9.31
C CYS A 550 15.75 -7.52 8.83
N GLU A 551 15.28 -6.28 8.91
CA GLU A 551 14.00 -5.87 8.33
C GLU A 551 14.08 -5.82 6.81
N THR A 552 15.18 -5.28 6.27
CA THR A 552 15.42 -5.21 4.81
C THR A 552 15.50 -6.60 4.17
N LEU A 553 15.87 -7.64 4.95
CA LEU A 553 15.85 -9.03 4.47
C LEU A 553 14.47 -9.53 4.07
N ILE A 554 13.40 -9.01 4.68
CA ILE A 554 12.02 -9.43 4.40
C ILE A 554 11.70 -9.31 2.90
N PRO A 555 11.83 -8.13 2.26
CA PRO A 555 11.62 -8.03 0.83
C PRO A 555 12.82 -8.56 0.01
N LEU A 556 14.07 -8.45 0.47
CA LEU A 556 15.25 -8.88 -0.30
C LEU A 556 15.26 -10.38 -0.63
N GLN A 557 14.64 -11.20 0.20
CA GLN A 557 14.55 -12.65 0.02
C GLN A 557 13.36 -13.11 -0.84
N LEU A 558 12.51 -12.17 -1.31
CA LEU A 558 11.39 -12.52 -2.19
C LEU A 558 11.90 -13.09 -3.53
N PRO A 559 11.18 -14.07 -4.11
CA PRO A 559 11.58 -14.73 -5.34
C PRO A 559 11.62 -13.77 -6.54
N GLY A 560 12.67 -13.90 -7.35
CA GLY A 560 12.76 -13.29 -8.67
C GLY A 560 13.19 -11.83 -8.71
N ILE A 561 13.50 -11.22 -7.56
CA ILE A 561 14.10 -9.88 -7.51
C ILE A 561 15.50 -9.96 -8.11
N ARG A 562 15.70 -9.22 -9.20
CA ARG A 562 17.00 -9.08 -9.86
C ARG A 562 17.73 -7.85 -9.36
N GLN A 563 17.00 -6.76 -9.10
CA GLN A 563 17.61 -5.51 -8.69
C GLN A 563 16.97 -4.96 -7.43
N ALA A 564 17.80 -4.55 -6.46
CA ALA A 564 17.37 -3.83 -5.28
C ALA A 564 17.95 -2.41 -5.28
N VAL A 565 17.08 -1.40 -5.18
CA VAL A 565 17.44 0.01 -5.08
C VAL A 565 17.11 0.47 -3.67
N LEU A 566 18.14 0.69 -2.85
CA LEU A 566 18.01 1.21 -1.49
C LEU A 566 18.21 2.72 -1.53
N ILE A 567 17.18 3.48 -1.17
CA ILE A 567 17.17 4.93 -1.17
C ILE A 567 17.11 5.42 0.27
N GLY A 568 18.03 6.28 0.68
CA GLY A 568 18.08 6.75 2.05
C GLY A 568 19.16 7.79 2.30
N ASP A 569 19.36 8.12 3.57
CA ASP A 569 20.37 9.05 4.03
C ASP A 569 20.87 8.63 5.41
N GLU A 570 22.10 8.14 5.49
CA GLU A 570 22.70 7.65 6.74
C GLU A 570 23.06 8.76 7.74
N TYR A 571 22.94 10.03 7.34
CA TYR A 571 23.11 11.17 8.27
C TYR A 571 21.79 11.58 8.95
N GLN A 572 20.68 10.93 8.60
CA GLN A 572 19.42 11.05 9.34
C GLN A 572 19.34 10.03 10.47
N LEU A 573 18.24 10.05 11.22
CA LEU A 573 18.05 9.14 12.36
C LEU A 573 18.12 7.68 11.90
N PRO A 574 18.89 6.82 12.60
CA PRO A 574 18.92 5.39 12.32
C PRO A 574 17.61 4.72 12.74
N ALA A 575 17.50 3.42 12.49
CA ALA A 575 16.37 2.63 12.97
C ALA A 575 16.25 2.72 14.50
N PHE A 576 15.04 2.92 15.00
CA PHE A 576 14.79 2.93 16.44
C PHE A 576 15.02 1.53 17.03
N VAL A 577 15.82 1.49 18.10
CA VAL A 577 16.11 0.30 18.91
C VAL A 577 15.80 0.63 20.36
N LYS A 578 14.91 -0.14 20.99
CA LYS A 578 14.48 0.08 22.37
C LYS A 578 15.49 -0.47 23.37
N SER A 579 16.03 -1.67 23.15
CA SER A 579 17.00 -2.25 24.07
C SER A 579 18.35 -1.56 23.91
N THR A 580 18.87 -0.99 25.01
CA THR A 580 20.24 -0.45 25.04
C THR A 580 21.29 -1.54 24.79
N ILE A 581 20.96 -2.81 25.10
CA ILE A 581 21.84 -3.95 24.83
C ILE A 581 21.88 -4.23 23.32
N SER A 582 20.73 -4.23 22.65
CA SER A 582 20.65 -4.40 21.19
C SER A 582 21.25 -3.21 20.45
N ASP A 583 21.06 -1.99 20.95
CA ASP A 583 21.67 -0.78 20.40
C ASP A 583 23.21 -0.84 20.48
N SER A 584 23.74 -1.22 21.65
CA SER A 584 25.18 -1.47 21.85
C SER A 584 25.72 -2.59 20.94
N ALA A 585 24.86 -3.51 20.52
CA ALA A 585 25.19 -4.56 19.56
C ALA A 585 25.13 -4.10 18.09
N SER A 586 24.85 -2.83 17.83
CA SER A 586 24.67 -2.24 16.49
C SER A 586 23.46 -2.81 15.72
N PHE A 587 22.39 -3.18 16.44
CA PHE A 587 21.17 -3.74 15.85
C PHE A 587 20.38 -2.74 14.98
N GLY A 588 20.50 -1.44 15.28
CA GLY A 588 19.85 -0.37 14.52
C GLY A 588 20.53 -0.02 13.20
N ARG A 589 21.72 -0.60 12.91
CA ARG A 589 22.47 -0.33 11.69
C ARG A 589 21.75 -0.92 10.48
N SER A 590 21.55 -0.09 9.46
CA SER A 590 20.89 -0.50 8.22
C SER A 590 21.86 -1.17 7.23
N VAL A 591 21.31 -1.89 6.24
CA VAL A 591 22.09 -2.35 5.06
C VAL A 591 22.74 -1.16 4.36
N PHE A 592 22.00 -0.05 4.23
CA PHE A 592 22.47 1.16 3.57
C PHE A 592 23.71 1.72 4.26
N GLU A 593 23.64 1.92 5.58
CA GLU A 593 24.73 2.44 6.41
C GLU A 593 25.93 1.49 6.41
N ARG A 594 25.71 0.18 6.57
CA ARG A 594 26.80 -0.81 6.59
C ARG A 594 27.56 -0.83 5.27
N LEU A 595 26.85 -0.95 4.14
CA LEU A 595 27.49 -0.97 2.82
C LEU A 595 28.21 0.35 2.54
N SER A 596 27.60 1.49 2.90
CA SER A 596 28.25 2.81 2.81
C SER A 596 29.56 2.86 3.61
N SER A 597 29.56 2.39 4.86
CA SER A 597 30.76 2.34 5.71
C SER A 597 31.87 1.44 5.18
N LEU A 598 31.50 0.42 4.39
CA LEU A 598 32.43 -0.47 3.69
C LEU A 598 32.93 0.11 2.36
N GLY A 599 32.48 1.29 1.95
CA GLY A 599 32.90 1.96 0.72
C GLY A 599 32.11 1.53 -0.52
N TYR A 600 30.91 0.97 -0.35
CA TYR A 600 30.01 0.68 -1.48
C TYR A 600 29.65 1.98 -2.20
N SER A 601 29.65 1.97 -3.53
CA SER A 601 29.34 3.16 -4.32
C SER A 601 27.91 3.62 -4.08
N LYS A 602 27.72 4.94 -3.91
CA LYS A 602 26.42 5.57 -3.72
C LYS A 602 26.21 6.66 -4.77
N HIS A 603 25.03 6.68 -5.36
CA HIS A 603 24.62 7.73 -6.28
C HIS A 603 23.98 8.89 -5.52
N LEU A 604 24.60 10.07 -5.51
CA LEU A 604 24.11 11.23 -4.77
C LEU A 604 23.05 12.00 -5.58
N LEU A 605 21.87 12.19 -5.00
CA LEU A 605 20.90 13.20 -5.46
C LEU A 605 21.37 14.57 -4.96
N ASN A 606 21.84 15.41 -5.89
CA ASN A 606 22.72 16.52 -5.54
C ASN A 606 22.07 17.92 -5.58
N VAL A 607 20.75 18.02 -5.69
CA VAL A 607 20.02 19.32 -5.68
C VAL A 607 18.87 19.27 -4.67
N GLN A 608 18.83 20.19 -3.71
CA GLN A 608 17.77 20.29 -2.70
C GLN A 608 16.74 21.36 -3.08
N TYR A 609 15.45 21.07 -2.87
CA TYR A 609 14.32 21.91 -3.27
C TYR A 609 13.44 22.35 -2.08
N ARG A 610 13.94 22.25 -0.84
CA ARG A 610 13.13 22.43 0.39
C ARG A 610 13.55 23.62 1.24
N MET A 611 14.84 23.89 1.38
CA MET A 611 15.37 24.85 2.35
C MET A 611 15.83 26.13 1.64
N HIS A 612 15.69 27.28 2.29
CA HIS A 612 16.34 28.51 1.85
C HIS A 612 17.87 28.33 1.87
N PRO A 613 18.64 28.95 0.94
CA PRO A 613 20.11 28.84 0.90
C PRO A 613 20.82 29.07 2.24
N ASP A 614 20.43 30.12 2.99
CA ASP A 614 20.98 30.39 4.33
C ASP A 614 20.77 29.25 5.35
N ILE A 615 19.72 28.43 5.18
CA ILE A 615 19.42 27.27 6.04
C ILE A 615 20.19 26.04 5.54
N SER A 616 20.23 25.80 4.22
CA SER A 616 20.89 24.63 3.63
C SER A 616 22.42 24.70 3.73
N ASN A 617 23.01 25.90 3.79
CA ASN A 617 24.46 26.10 3.81
C ASN A 617 25.18 25.27 4.89
N PHE A 618 24.71 25.31 6.15
CA PHE A 618 25.35 24.57 7.25
C PHE A 618 25.25 23.04 7.09
N PRO A 619 24.07 22.44 6.86
CA PRO A 619 23.98 20.99 6.62
C PRO A 619 24.81 20.53 5.42
N VAL A 620 24.80 21.29 4.32
CA VAL A 620 25.53 20.96 3.08
C VAL A 620 27.03 20.90 3.31
N ASP A 621 27.60 21.89 3.99
CA ASP A 621 29.03 21.93 4.30
C ASP A 621 29.41 20.83 5.30
N THR A 622 28.65 20.71 6.39
CA THR A 622 28.99 19.83 7.54
C THR A 622 28.86 18.35 7.22
N PHE A 623 27.77 17.95 6.54
CA PHE A 623 27.45 16.52 6.34
C PHE A 623 27.73 16.06 4.91
N TYR A 624 27.60 16.94 3.91
CA TYR A 624 27.60 16.54 2.50
C TYR A 624 28.82 17.06 1.72
N ASN A 625 29.85 17.58 2.40
CA ASN A 625 31.10 18.07 1.79
C ASN A 625 30.88 19.09 0.66
N GLY A 626 29.85 19.94 0.77
CA GLY A 626 29.55 20.93 -0.26
C GLY A 626 29.00 20.35 -1.58
N LYS A 627 28.66 19.06 -1.63
CA LYS A 627 28.25 18.36 -2.89
C LYS A 627 26.78 18.52 -3.26
N VAL A 628 25.99 19.24 -2.46
CA VAL A 628 24.55 19.44 -2.68
C VAL A 628 24.31 20.92 -2.99
N SER A 629 23.59 21.20 -4.06
CA SER A 629 23.24 22.57 -4.48
C SER A 629 21.77 22.89 -4.23
N ASP A 630 21.44 24.18 -4.28
CA ASP A 630 20.08 24.67 -4.10
C ASP A 630 19.31 24.71 -5.44
N GLY A 631 18.07 24.23 -5.43
CA GLY A 631 17.19 24.24 -6.60
C GLY A 631 16.65 25.64 -6.94
N PRO A 632 16.22 25.86 -8.19
CA PRO A 632 15.75 27.18 -8.65
C PRO A 632 14.50 27.68 -7.89
N ASN A 633 13.72 26.78 -7.30
CA ASN A 633 12.53 27.16 -6.53
C ASN A 633 12.87 27.83 -5.20
N VAL A 634 14.00 27.50 -4.58
CA VAL A 634 14.41 28.02 -3.26
C VAL A 634 15.34 29.23 -3.36
N THR A 635 15.96 29.45 -4.53
CA THR A 635 16.81 30.61 -4.80
C THR A 635 16.04 31.81 -5.34
N HIS A 636 14.79 31.63 -5.74
CA HIS A 636 13.94 32.70 -6.24
C HIS A 636 13.59 33.72 -5.13
N GLU A 637 13.54 35.02 -5.45
CA GLU A 637 13.31 36.10 -4.47
C GLU A 637 12.01 35.90 -3.67
N ASN A 638 10.92 35.51 -4.32
CA ASN A 638 9.64 35.17 -3.70
C ASN A 638 9.69 34.04 -2.66
N TYR A 639 10.75 33.23 -2.64
CA TYR A 639 10.95 32.21 -1.61
C TYR A 639 11.34 32.83 -0.26
N ASN A 640 11.95 34.01 -0.28
CA ASN A 640 12.34 34.74 0.92
C ASN A 640 11.11 35.36 1.60
N LYS A 641 10.75 34.86 2.78
CA LYS A 641 9.64 35.38 3.57
C LYS A 641 10.16 36.08 4.83
N LYS A 642 10.09 37.40 4.85
CA LYS A 642 10.44 38.23 6.02
C LYS A 642 9.17 38.70 6.73
N PHE A 643 8.69 37.90 7.67
CA PHE A 643 7.49 38.22 8.43
C PHE A 643 7.75 39.20 9.59
N LEU A 644 8.94 39.17 10.18
CA LEU A 644 9.32 40.07 11.28
C LEU A 644 10.48 40.97 10.84
N THR A 645 10.45 42.22 11.28
CA THR A 645 11.51 43.19 11.03
C THR A 645 12.69 42.98 11.98
N GLY A 646 13.90 43.06 11.43
CA GLY A 646 15.17 42.95 12.16
C GLY A 646 16.02 41.78 11.70
N MET A 647 17.35 41.91 11.84
CA MET A 647 18.33 40.92 11.39
C MET A 647 18.19 39.56 12.11
N LEU A 648 17.64 39.55 13.33
CA LEU A 648 17.38 38.35 14.14
C LEU A 648 16.31 37.42 13.54
N PHE A 649 15.51 37.91 12.59
CA PHE A 649 14.40 37.16 12.00
C PHE A 649 14.62 36.88 10.52
N GLY A 650 15.90 36.75 10.13
CA GLY A 650 16.28 36.24 8.81
C GLY A 650 15.89 34.76 8.62
N PRO A 651 16.11 34.21 7.41
CA PRO A 651 15.78 32.81 7.11
C PRO A 651 16.47 31.81 8.03
N TYR A 652 17.68 32.14 8.52
CA TYR A 652 18.40 31.39 9.54
C TYR A 652 18.93 32.34 10.62
N SER A 653 18.79 31.96 11.89
CA SER A 653 19.28 32.73 13.04
C SER A 653 19.49 31.82 14.25
N PHE A 654 20.60 32.02 14.96
CA PHE A 654 20.85 31.40 16.26
C PHE A 654 20.59 32.42 17.36
N ILE A 655 19.63 32.15 18.24
CA ILE A 655 19.26 33.05 19.35
C ILE A 655 19.78 32.45 20.64
N ASN A 656 20.84 33.03 21.19
CA ASN A 656 21.33 32.66 22.52
C ASN A 656 20.35 33.15 23.59
N VAL A 657 19.72 32.23 24.33
CA VAL A 657 18.75 32.54 25.40
C VAL A 657 19.47 32.53 26.75
N GLU A 658 19.89 33.72 27.20
CA GLU A 658 20.59 33.88 28.47
C GLU A 658 19.71 33.46 29.67
N GLY A 659 20.27 32.69 30.59
CA GLY A 659 19.59 32.21 31.80
C GLY A 659 18.74 30.94 31.61
N GLY A 660 18.61 30.42 30.38
CA GLY A 660 17.95 29.15 30.11
C GLY A 660 18.61 27.99 30.87
N HIS A 661 17.79 27.15 31.49
CA HIS A 661 18.25 25.95 32.19
C HIS A 661 17.23 24.82 32.07
N GLU A 662 17.74 23.60 31.95
CA GLU A 662 16.93 22.39 31.85
C GLU A 662 16.36 21.99 33.21
N THR A 663 15.10 21.60 33.21
CA THR A 663 14.38 21.06 34.38
C THR A 663 13.66 19.78 33.98
N THR A 664 13.47 18.86 34.93
CA THR A 664 12.70 17.62 34.71
C THR A 664 11.21 17.84 34.97
N GLU A 665 10.36 17.08 34.30
CA GLU A 665 8.94 17.03 34.64
C GLU A 665 8.69 16.26 35.95
N ARG A 666 7.63 16.63 36.69
CA ARG A 666 7.32 16.00 37.99
C ARG A 666 7.08 14.47 37.91
N TYR A 667 6.67 13.96 36.75
CA TYR A 667 6.33 12.56 36.54
C TYR A 667 6.97 11.96 35.28
N GLY A 668 7.86 12.70 34.61
CA GLY A 668 8.44 12.33 33.32
C GLY A 668 9.96 12.38 33.34
N ARG A 669 10.61 11.55 32.52
CA ARG A 669 12.06 11.60 32.27
C ARG A 669 12.44 12.65 31.22
N SER A 670 11.47 13.39 30.68
CA SER A 670 11.69 14.42 29.67
C SER A 670 12.26 15.70 30.30
N LEU A 671 13.18 16.33 29.58
CA LEU A 671 13.79 17.61 29.96
C LEU A 671 13.02 18.76 29.31
N LYS A 672 12.93 19.90 30.00
CA LYS A 672 12.32 21.12 29.47
C LYS A 672 13.05 22.38 29.92
N ASN A 673 13.05 23.40 29.06
CA ASN A 673 13.56 24.74 29.37
C ASN A 673 12.44 25.78 29.26
N THR A 674 11.98 26.30 30.42
CA THR A 674 10.83 27.22 30.46
C THR A 674 11.14 28.61 29.91
N ILE A 675 12.40 29.03 29.90
CA ILE A 675 12.83 30.35 29.40
C ILE A 675 12.87 30.32 27.88
N GLU A 676 13.40 29.25 27.28
CA GLU A 676 13.29 29.02 25.84
C GLU A 676 11.83 29.02 25.37
N VAL A 677 10.95 28.33 26.11
CA VAL A 677 9.50 28.34 25.84
C VAL A 677 8.94 29.77 25.85
N ALA A 678 9.30 30.59 26.84
CA ALA A 678 8.82 31.98 26.90
C ALA A 678 9.30 32.82 25.69
N VAL A 679 10.54 32.63 25.25
CA VAL A 679 11.08 33.28 24.05
C VAL A 679 10.33 32.84 22.80
N VAL A 680 10.15 31.54 22.60
CA VAL A 680 9.41 30.96 21.47
C VAL A 680 7.96 31.46 21.44
N VAL A 681 7.26 31.44 22.58
CA VAL A 681 5.89 31.97 22.70
C VAL A 681 5.83 33.43 22.28
N ARG A 682 6.78 34.26 22.72
CA ARG A 682 6.81 35.68 22.35
C ARG A 682 7.07 35.88 20.85
N MET A 683 7.94 35.08 20.24
CA MET A 683 8.20 35.11 18.80
C MET A 683 6.95 34.70 18.00
N VAL A 684 6.31 33.60 18.37
CA VAL A 684 5.08 33.10 17.74
C VAL A 684 3.93 34.11 17.88
N GLN A 685 3.77 34.74 19.05
CA GLN A 685 2.79 35.81 19.25
C GLN A 685 3.03 37.01 18.32
N ARG A 686 4.29 37.40 18.09
CA ARG A 686 4.63 38.47 17.14
C ARG A 686 4.29 38.08 15.71
N LEU A 687 4.58 36.84 15.30
CA LEU A 687 4.21 36.32 13.98
C LEU A 687 2.68 36.36 13.77
N PHE A 688 1.90 35.92 14.76
CA PHE A 688 0.43 35.99 14.68
C PHE A 688 -0.11 37.42 14.56
N LYS A 689 0.50 38.39 15.25
CA LYS A 689 0.10 39.81 15.13
C LYS A 689 0.30 40.32 13.70
N VAL A 690 1.44 40.01 13.10
CA VAL A 690 1.72 40.40 11.71
C VAL A 690 0.76 39.72 10.74
N GLN A 691 0.52 38.41 10.90
CA GLN A 691 -0.43 37.69 10.05
C GLN A 691 -1.85 38.29 10.11
N ARG A 692 -2.33 38.68 11.29
CA ARG A 692 -3.64 39.34 11.43
C ARG A 692 -3.70 40.70 10.72
N GLN A 693 -2.62 41.48 10.76
CA GLN A 693 -2.53 42.75 10.03
C GLN A 693 -2.61 42.53 8.51
N PHE A 694 -1.83 41.58 7.99
CA PHE A 694 -1.90 41.20 6.56
C PHE A 694 -3.31 40.76 6.13
N LEU A 695 -4.00 39.93 6.94
CA LEU A 695 -5.36 39.48 6.63
C LEU A 695 -6.40 40.60 6.69
N GLN A 696 -6.19 41.62 7.54
CA GLN A 696 -7.07 42.80 7.62
C GLN A 696 -6.86 43.75 6.43
N GLU A 697 -5.62 43.93 5.97
CA GLU A 697 -5.29 44.75 4.80
C GLU A 697 -5.73 44.10 3.48
N SER A 698 -5.74 42.76 3.41
CA SER A 698 -6.17 41.99 2.22
C SER A 698 -7.70 41.97 2.01
N ASN A 699 -8.49 42.37 3.01
CA ASN A 699 -9.96 42.35 2.99
C ASN A 699 -10.59 43.69 2.58
N PHE A 700 -9.79 44.69 2.18
CA PHE A 700 -10.32 45.87 1.50
C PHE A 700 -10.41 45.58 -0.01
N PRO A 701 -11.60 45.69 -0.64
CA PRO A 701 -11.67 45.61 -2.09
C PRO A 701 -10.86 46.78 -2.67
N SER A 702 -9.98 46.47 -3.62
CA SER A 702 -9.30 47.47 -4.43
C SER A 702 -10.34 48.42 -5.03
N VAL A 703 -10.30 49.69 -4.62
CA VAL A 703 -11.10 50.79 -5.18
C VAL A 703 -10.54 51.19 -6.53
#